data_AF-A0A067NRS4-F1
#
_entry.id   AF-A0A067NRS4-F1
#
_cell.length_a   1.000
_cell.length_b   1.000
_cell.length_c   1.000
_cell.angle_alpha   90.00
_cell.angle_beta   90.00
_cell.angle_gamma   90.00
#
_symmetry.space_group_name_H-M   'P 1'
#
loop_
_entity.id
_entity.type
_entity.pdbx_description
1 polymer ?
#
loop_
_entity_poly.entity_id
_entity_poly.type
_entity_poly.pdbx_seq_one_letter_code
_entity_poly.pdbx_strand_id
1 'polypeptide(L)'
;MLGHLPQLQTVTVTEATRQVIDRMNGVLKQAAALIETYRSQGRVSRRLALGNKEKFSICAQNINTCINDLMISLQIHQTTQLDAIVNRAIPSDPEDDAAQQFIASHGGVNVVKESRELVKQFADTLEQGVDDQTMEQLNMNLSDTIHDNQVELEKKINATVSDAILDGLKDIAAQMRETDKEQKFVCVQCNEEYRDSANGPASCSFHRADPWNRNYPCCGSQHPCTFKSHRANHHCEYAYNNFFKRAWGIINYTDTCDKFAQVEDTNLETNKEQKAYVGQLLRWVSRGERVQDPTLLIRIGSISWKEKYYFHTFTAKELLALSEVINITHQCTIFRTSSSEREYAMAEWLLSRDGVINAVRLTAKVETSDLPFVSVCPIDINTCTKSGEIVVLSEGGLRSYTPRGEYRIPPTVRISATLAEKPLRVPRTFKTVTSPSLPVVLKVTSDPPLTANADYARNDIDYFEGIVSIVNKSPVNGGEPITLESISAAFRLVGDEEYTPVTSIKIINEMFPLTVDPRQSLPVKFLVEVPRPEEDEKMDIRWWNRAYIARGRPLRLKLTVADLEGEEASIVCEYVFTPYSLDKPKPESEEIAFFHFDDADRCNRAYIRVSPSTREDTLLEIDGNEVTTTKLQQIVWSALKSGESEIELGMGCERAGGDWEWKAWALVDINCRRVYALKVLLNQGTNVSDKKYACLGYVPCPPYGGVLRNTRQIRHATEKVLIPSLPPIPDTNYPTDDKLDDYVPPPAVAPAQASGAGAGASTVLPADVSARLSSIDTNLSRIAVSLEKLVEILSVTRGVNGQGK
;
A
#
# COMPACT_ATOMS: atom_id res chain seq x y z
N MET A 1 1.90 -58.60 -29.60
CA MET A 1 1.10 -59.61 -28.88
C MET A 1 -0.33 -59.14 -28.60
N LEU A 2 -1.09 -58.67 -29.60
CA LEU A 2 -2.51 -58.28 -29.43
C LEU A 2 -3.43 -58.99 -30.44
N GLY A 3 -2.87 -59.78 -31.37
CA GLY A 3 -3.64 -60.48 -32.41
C GLY A 3 -4.27 -61.81 -31.99
N HIS A 4 -3.90 -62.38 -30.84
CA HIS A 4 -4.39 -63.70 -30.38
C HIS A 4 -5.48 -63.63 -29.30
N LEU A 5 -5.83 -62.43 -28.81
CA LEU A 5 -6.87 -62.21 -27.80
C LEU A 5 -8.29 -62.63 -28.24
N PRO A 6 -8.72 -62.44 -29.51
CA PRO A 6 -10.03 -62.91 -29.94
C PRO A 6 -10.16 -64.44 -29.94
N GLN A 7 -9.06 -65.17 -30.14
CA GLN A 7 -9.04 -66.63 -30.19
C GLN A 7 -9.15 -67.27 -28.80
N LEU A 8 -8.76 -66.55 -27.73
CA LEU A 8 -8.90 -67.00 -26.35
C LEU A 8 -10.34 -66.90 -25.81
N GLN A 9 -11.19 -66.04 -26.39
CA GLN A 9 -12.61 -65.94 -25.99
C GLN A 9 -13.44 -67.13 -26.43
N THR A 10 -12.98 -67.91 -27.41
CA THR A 10 -13.68 -69.07 -27.97
C THR A 10 -13.22 -70.40 -27.41
N VAL A 11 -12.22 -70.43 -26.52
CA VAL A 11 -11.74 -71.66 -25.88
C VAL A 11 -12.65 -72.01 -24.71
N THR A 12 -13.39 -73.12 -24.81
CA THR A 12 -14.17 -73.67 -23.71
C THR A 12 -13.22 -74.16 -22.60
N VAL A 13 -13.15 -73.39 -21.52
CA VAL A 13 -12.33 -73.72 -20.35
C VAL A 13 -12.86 -74.99 -19.69
N THR A 14 -12.07 -76.07 -19.76
CA THR A 14 -12.36 -77.34 -19.09
C THR A 14 -12.33 -77.19 -17.57
N GLU A 15 -13.07 -78.04 -16.86
CA GLU A 15 -13.19 -77.95 -15.40
C GLU A 15 -11.84 -78.13 -14.66
N ALA A 16 -10.93 -78.94 -15.22
CA ALA A 16 -9.56 -79.08 -14.74
C ALA A 16 -8.76 -77.77 -14.86
N THR A 17 -8.86 -77.07 -16.00
CA THR A 17 -8.19 -75.77 -16.20
C THR A 17 -8.77 -74.71 -15.28
N ARG A 18 -10.09 -74.75 -15.01
CA ARG A 18 -10.75 -73.85 -14.04
C ARG A 18 -10.24 -74.09 -12.61
N GLN A 19 -10.07 -75.35 -12.18
CA GLN A 19 -9.50 -75.67 -10.86
C GLN A 19 -8.06 -75.16 -10.70
N VAL A 20 -7.24 -75.25 -11.75
CA VAL A 20 -5.86 -74.71 -11.74
C VAL A 20 -5.89 -73.18 -11.63
N ILE A 21 -6.76 -72.51 -12.38
CA ILE A 21 -6.95 -71.06 -12.32
C ILE A 21 -7.45 -70.61 -10.92
N ASP A 22 -8.39 -71.33 -10.32
CA ASP A 22 -8.91 -71.00 -8.99
C ASP A 22 -7.84 -71.20 -7.90
N ARG A 23 -7.02 -72.25 -8.02
CA ARG A 23 -5.87 -72.48 -7.14
C ARG A 23 -4.81 -71.37 -7.28
N MET A 24 -4.51 -70.97 -8.51
CA MET A 24 -3.59 -69.86 -8.80
C MET A 24 -4.10 -68.54 -8.23
N ASN A 25 -5.39 -68.25 -8.38
CA ASN A 25 -6.04 -67.08 -7.76
C ASN A 25 -5.94 -67.12 -6.23
N GLY A 26 -6.08 -68.29 -5.61
CA GLY A 26 -5.89 -68.47 -4.16
C GLY A 26 -4.46 -68.14 -3.73
N VAL A 27 -3.45 -68.66 -4.43
CA VAL A 27 -2.04 -68.40 -4.13
C VAL A 27 -1.67 -66.93 -4.35
N LEU A 28 -2.18 -66.28 -5.40
CA LEU A 28 -1.94 -64.87 -5.66
C LEU A 28 -2.57 -63.95 -4.61
N LYS A 29 -3.76 -64.29 -4.09
CA LYS A 29 -4.38 -63.57 -2.97
C LYS A 29 -3.55 -63.70 -1.69
N GLN A 30 -3.03 -64.89 -1.40
CA GLN A 30 -2.13 -65.11 -0.26
C GLN A 30 -0.81 -64.33 -0.41
N ALA A 31 -0.26 -64.27 -1.63
CA ALA A 31 0.93 -63.48 -1.95
C ALA A 31 0.69 -61.98 -1.73
N ALA A 32 -0.44 -61.45 -2.21
CA ALA A 32 -0.83 -60.06 -2.01
C ALA A 32 -0.99 -59.72 -0.52
N ALA A 33 -1.66 -60.59 0.25
CA ALA A 33 -1.81 -60.42 1.70
C ALA A 33 -0.44 -60.44 2.43
N LEU A 34 0.49 -61.30 2.01
CA LEU A 34 1.85 -61.34 2.56
C LEU A 34 2.63 -60.06 2.27
N ILE A 35 2.51 -59.50 1.05
CA ILE A 35 3.14 -58.22 0.67
C ILE A 35 2.56 -57.06 1.48
N GLU A 36 1.24 -57.03 1.65
CA GLU A 36 0.55 -55.98 2.41
C GLU A 36 0.93 -56.03 3.90
N THR A 37 0.99 -57.24 4.47
CA THR A 37 1.46 -57.47 5.85
C THR A 37 2.93 -57.10 6.02
N TYR A 38 3.78 -57.36 5.03
CA TYR A 38 5.18 -56.92 5.05
C TYR A 38 5.32 -55.40 4.97
N ARG A 39 4.45 -54.72 4.19
CA ARG A 39 4.44 -53.26 4.06
C ARG A 39 3.95 -52.55 5.30
N SER A 40 3.03 -53.15 6.06
CA SER A 40 2.51 -52.58 7.32
C SER A 40 3.45 -52.76 8.53
N GLN A 41 4.45 -53.66 8.45
CA GLN A 41 5.46 -53.81 9.51
C GLN A 41 6.43 -52.61 9.57
N GLY A 42 6.80 -52.17 10.77
CA GLY A 42 7.80 -51.11 10.98
C GLY A 42 9.22 -51.49 10.48
N ARG A 43 10.05 -50.49 10.19
CA ARG A 43 11.37 -50.64 9.54
C ARG A 43 12.35 -51.54 10.33
N VAL A 44 12.24 -51.56 11.66
CA VAL A 44 13.06 -52.42 12.55
C VAL A 44 12.51 -53.86 12.61
N SER A 45 11.19 -54.04 12.71
CA SER A 45 10.57 -55.38 12.68
C SER A 45 10.77 -56.12 11.35
N ARG A 46 10.77 -55.41 10.21
CA ARG A 46 11.10 -56.02 8.90
C ARG A 46 12.50 -56.60 8.82
N ARG A 47 13.45 -56.04 9.58
CA ARG A 47 14.86 -56.47 9.60
C ARG A 47 15.14 -57.56 10.63
N LEU A 48 14.34 -57.65 11.70
CA LEU A 48 14.47 -58.68 12.74
C LEU A 48 13.65 -59.95 12.47
N ALA A 49 12.63 -59.88 11.62
CA ALA A 49 11.82 -61.04 11.23
C ALA A 49 12.55 -61.91 10.18
N LEU A 50 13.47 -62.76 10.64
CA LEU A 50 14.29 -63.68 9.82
C LEU A 50 13.48 -64.64 8.94
N GLY A 51 12.21 -64.93 9.29
CA GLY A 51 11.33 -65.81 8.51
C GLY A 51 10.64 -65.15 7.29
N ASN A 52 10.76 -63.84 7.08
CA ASN A 52 10.10 -63.18 5.94
C ASN A 52 10.69 -63.64 4.60
N LYS A 53 12.01 -63.85 4.52
CA LYS A 53 12.67 -64.36 3.31
C LYS A 53 12.16 -65.76 2.96
N GLU A 54 12.01 -66.62 3.96
CA GLU A 54 11.49 -67.97 3.78
C GLU A 54 10.00 -67.96 3.36
N LYS A 55 9.17 -67.11 3.97
CA LYS A 55 7.76 -66.95 3.57
C LYS A 55 7.60 -66.44 2.13
N PHE A 56 8.42 -65.49 1.70
CA PHE A 56 8.42 -65.03 0.30
C PHE A 56 8.97 -66.10 -0.65
N SER A 57 9.96 -66.89 -0.23
CA SER A 57 10.49 -68.01 -1.01
C SER A 57 9.45 -69.11 -1.22
N ILE A 58 8.71 -69.49 -0.16
CA ILE A 58 7.61 -70.46 -0.24
C ILE A 58 6.48 -69.93 -1.13
N CYS A 59 6.15 -68.64 -1.01
CA CYS A 59 5.15 -68.00 -1.85
C CYS A 59 5.57 -68.02 -3.34
N ALA A 60 6.83 -67.72 -3.64
CA ALA A 60 7.37 -67.80 -4.99
C ALA A 60 7.34 -69.25 -5.53
N GLN A 61 7.69 -70.24 -4.72
CA GLN A 61 7.58 -71.65 -5.10
C GLN A 61 6.14 -72.04 -5.41
N ASN A 62 5.17 -71.65 -4.58
CA ASN A 62 3.76 -71.97 -4.82
C ASN A 62 3.22 -71.33 -6.11
N ILE A 63 3.64 -70.08 -6.41
CA ILE A 63 3.28 -69.42 -7.68
C ILE A 63 3.90 -70.17 -8.85
N ASN A 64 5.17 -70.55 -8.76
CA ASN A 64 5.86 -71.31 -9.82
C ASN A 64 5.19 -72.66 -10.08
N THR A 65 4.79 -73.39 -9.05
CA THR A 65 4.06 -74.66 -9.21
C THR A 65 2.73 -74.45 -9.94
N CYS A 66 1.95 -73.42 -9.57
CA CYS A 66 0.69 -73.13 -10.28
C CYS A 66 0.91 -72.69 -11.73
N ILE A 67 1.97 -71.95 -12.03
CA ILE A 67 2.32 -71.55 -13.39
C ILE A 67 2.72 -72.78 -14.22
N ASN A 68 3.46 -73.71 -13.65
CA ASN A 68 3.82 -74.97 -14.30
C ASN A 68 2.58 -75.83 -14.58
N ASP A 69 1.68 -75.98 -13.60
CA ASP A 69 0.41 -76.71 -13.77
C ASP A 69 -0.46 -76.09 -14.88
N LEU A 70 -0.52 -74.75 -14.94
CA LEU A 70 -1.27 -74.02 -15.97
C LEU A 70 -0.61 -74.20 -17.34
N MET A 71 0.71 -74.12 -17.42
CA MET A 71 1.47 -74.29 -18.66
C MET A 71 1.32 -75.70 -19.22
N ILE A 72 1.36 -76.73 -18.37
CA ILE A 72 1.08 -78.13 -18.76
C ILE A 72 -0.37 -78.25 -19.25
N SER A 73 -1.34 -77.67 -18.54
CA SER A 73 -2.75 -77.72 -18.94
C SER A 73 -3.00 -77.04 -20.29
N LEU A 74 -2.33 -75.92 -20.55
CA LEU A 74 -2.40 -75.19 -21.82
C LEU A 74 -1.67 -75.92 -22.95
N GLN A 75 -0.54 -76.57 -22.67
CA GLN A 75 0.17 -77.41 -23.64
C GLN A 75 -0.65 -78.64 -24.03
N ILE A 76 -1.32 -79.30 -23.08
CA ILE A 76 -2.26 -80.40 -23.35
C ILE A 76 -3.39 -79.93 -24.30
N HIS A 77 -3.88 -78.71 -24.10
CA HIS A 77 -4.87 -78.08 -24.97
C HIS A 77 -4.35 -77.77 -26.40
N GLN A 78 -3.06 -77.45 -26.54
CA GLN A 78 -2.42 -77.26 -27.84
C GLN A 78 -2.19 -78.60 -28.56
N THR A 79 -1.87 -79.68 -27.84
CA THR A 79 -1.81 -81.04 -28.41
C THR A 79 -3.18 -81.58 -28.86
N THR A 80 -4.28 -81.21 -28.20
CA THR A 80 -5.63 -81.59 -28.67
C THR A 80 -6.07 -80.83 -29.93
N GLN A 81 -5.47 -79.67 -30.22
CA GLN A 81 -5.63 -78.99 -31.51
C GLN A 81 -4.77 -79.62 -32.63
N LEU A 82 -3.71 -80.36 -32.29
CA LEU A 82 -2.93 -81.15 -33.25
C LEU A 82 -3.66 -82.42 -33.70
N ASP A 83 -4.49 -83.04 -32.86
CA ASP A 83 -5.35 -84.18 -33.25
C ASP A 83 -6.34 -83.86 -34.37
N ALA A 84 -6.75 -82.59 -34.52
CA ALA A 84 -7.59 -82.15 -35.63
C ALA A 84 -6.83 -82.06 -36.98
N ILE A 85 -5.50 -81.97 -36.94
CA ILE A 85 -4.63 -81.90 -38.14
C ILE A 85 -4.12 -83.30 -38.54
N VAL A 86 -4.02 -84.22 -37.58
CA VAL A 86 -3.60 -85.63 -37.79
C VAL A 86 -4.68 -86.49 -38.48
N ASN A 87 -5.95 -86.07 -38.48
CA ASN A 87 -7.03 -86.79 -39.19
C ASN A 87 -7.05 -86.59 -40.74
N ARG A 88 -5.92 -86.20 -41.35
CA ARG A 88 -5.72 -86.36 -42.80
C ARG A 88 -5.19 -87.77 -43.06
N ALA A 89 -5.94 -88.56 -43.83
CA ALA A 89 -5.58 -89.92 -44.21
C ALA A 89 -4.13 -89.98 -44.74
N ILE A 90 -3.29 -90.76 -44.06
CA ILE A 90 -1.92 -91.05 -44.45
C ILE A 90 -1.97 -91.91 -45.73
N PRO A 91 -1.23 -91.59 -46.80
CA PRO A 91 -1.08 -92.50 -47.94
C PRO A 91 -0.31 -93.75 -47.48
N SER A 92 -0.85 -94.95 -47.72
CA SER A 92 -0.11 -96.21 -47.48
C SER A 92 1.18 -96.19 -48.30
N ASP A 93 2.31 -96.36 -47.62
CA ASP A 93 3.59 -96.63 -48.24
C ASP A 93 3.60 -98.12 -48.67
N PRO A 94 3.92 -98.46 -49.93
CA PRO A 94 4.00 -99.87 -50.37
C PRO A 94 4.95 -100.74 -49.52
N GLU A 95 5.91 -100.14 -48.82
CA GLU A 95 6.80 -100.83 -47.88
C GLU A 95 6.11 -101.18 -46.54
N ASP A 96 5.18 -100.34 -46.08
CA ASP A 96 4.38 -100.59 -44.86
C ASP A 96 3.33 -101.70 -45.08
N ASP A 97 2.75 -101.77 -46.29
CA ASP A 97 1.85 -102.85 -46.69
C ASP A 97 2.59 -104.20 -46.79
N ALA A 98 3.83 -104.19 -47.27
CA ALA A 98 4.71 -105.38 -47.32
C ALA A 98 5.12 -105.84 -45.90
N ALA A 99 5.44 -104.89 -45.01
CA ALA A 99 5.75 -105.17 -43.62
C ALA A 99 4.55 -105.77 -42.86
N GLN A 100 3.35 -105.22 -43.06
CA GLN A 100 2.13 -105.78 -42.46
C GLN A 100 1.80 -107.18 -42.97
N GLN A 101 1.95 -107.47 -44.27
CA GLN A 101 1.74 -108.81 -44.82
C GLN A 101 2.76 -109.83 -44.30
N PHE A 102 4.03 -109.44 -44.14
CA PHE A 102 5.07 -110.30 -43.58
C PHE A 102 4.83 -110.61 -42.08
N ILE A 103 4.46 -109.61 -41.29
CA ILE A 103 4.14 -109.75 -39.87
C ILE A 103 2.87 -110.59 -39.66
N ALA A 104 1.85 -110.42 -40.51
CA ALA A 104 0.61 -111.18 -40.45
C ALA A 104 0.79 -112.66 -40.85
N SER A 105 1.68 -112.95 -41.80
CA SER A 105 1.96 -114.33 -42.25
C SER A 105 2.83 -115.14 -41.27
N HIS A 106 3.54 -114.48 -40.35
CA HIS A 106 4.48 -115.12 -39.40
C HIS A 106 4.07 -115.03 -37.92
N GLY A 107 2.79 -114.75 -37.63
CA GLY A 107 2.23 -114.90 -36.28
C GLY A 107 2.39 -113.68 -35.35
N GLY A 108 2.72 -112.50 -35.90
CA GLY A 108 2.74 -111.22 -35.18
C GLY A 108 4.13 -110.70 -34.83
N VAL A 109 4.16 -109.42 -34.43
CA VAL A 109 5.39 -108.60 -34.26
C VAL A 109 6.40 -109.22 -33.29
N ASN A 110 5.92 -109.85 -32.22
CA ASN A 110 6.80 -110.37 -31.17
C ASN A 110 7.56 -111.63 -31.63
N VAL A 111 6.95 -112.46 -32.47
CA VAL A 111 7.59 -113.68 -33.01
C VAL A 111 8.69 -113.33 -34.00
N VAL A 112 8.48 -112.29 -34.81
CA VAL A 112 9.48 -111.80 -35.78
C VAL A 112 10.66 -111.15 -35.06
N LYS A 113 10.45 -110.40 -33.97
CA LYS A 113 11.52 -109.74 -33.19
C LYS A 113 12.40 -110.70 -32.40
N GLU A 114 11.85 -111.81 -31.92
CA GLU A 114 12.56 -112.77 -31.06
C GLU A 114 13.31 -113.86 -31.85
N SER A 115 13.03 -114.01 -33.15
CA SER A 115 13.69 -114.99 -34.02
C SER A 115 14.71 -114.36 -34.96
N ARG A 116 16.01 -114.65 -34.72
CA ARG A 116 17.14 -114.15 -35.53
C ARG A 116 17.04 -114.52 -37.01
N GLU A 117 16.35 -115.61 -37.34
CA GLU A 117 16.18 -116.09 -38.71
C GLU A 117 15.09 -115.32 -39.46
N LEU A 118 14.01 -114.93 -38.78
CA LEU A 118 12.90 -114.16 -39.37
C LEU A 118 13.26 -112.69 -39.57
N VAL A 119 14.09 -112.09 -38.71
CA VAL A 119 14.62 -110.73 -38.89
C VAL A 119 15.53 -110.64 -40.12
N LYS A 120 16.34 -111.67 -40.38
CA LYS A 120 17.18 -111.74 -41.60
C LYS A 120 16.36 -111.90 -42.87
N GLN A 121 15.35 -112.76 -42.87
CA GLN A 121 14.46 -112.93 -44.02
C GLN A 121 13.66 -111.64 -44.31
N PHE A 122 13.23 -110.94 -43.27
CA PHE A 122 12.54 -109.65 -43.42
C PHE A 122 13.44 -108.58 -44.04
N ALA A 123 14.71 -108.52 -43.61
CA ALA A 123 15.68 -107.55 -44.13
C ALA A 123 16.15 -107.85 -45.56
N ASP A 124 16.30 -109.12 -45.93
CA ASP A 124 16.57 -109.54 -47.33
C ASP A 124 15.39 -109.20 -48.27
N THR A 125 14.15 -109.25 -47.77
CA THR A 125 12.94 -108.90 -48.55
C THR A 125 12.83 -107.39 -48.83
N LEU A 126 13.49 -106.57 -48.02
CA LEU A 126 13.53 -105.10 -48.12
C LEU A 126 14.89 -104.58 -48.65
N GLU A 127 15.75 -105.48 -49.15
CA GLU A 127 17.12 -105.18 -49.64
C GLU A 127 18.01 -104.42 -48.64
N GLN A 128 17.86 -104.67 -47.33
CA GLN A 128 18.67 -104.06 -46.27
C GLN A 128 19.59 -105.09 -45.59
N GLY A 129 20.89 -104.76 -45.47
CA GLY A 129 21.86 -105.60 -44.76
C GLY A 129 21.77 -105.41 -43.25
N VAL A 130 21.62 -106.50 -42.49
CA VAL A 130 21.62 -106.49 -41.01
C VAL A 130 23.02 -106.85 -40.50
N ASP A 131 23.65 -105.94 -39.77
CA ASP A 131 24.88 -106.21 -39.01
C ASP A 131 24.58 -106.53 -37.54
N ASP A 132 25.57 -107.08 -36.81
CA ASP A 132 25.41 -107.46 -35.40
C ASP A 132 25.16 -106.24 -34.48
N GLN A 133 25.42 -105.01 -34.95
CA GLN A 133 25.18 -103.78 -34.20
C GLN A 133 23.68 -103.38 -34.23
N THR A 134 22.99 -103.64 -35.34
CA THR A 134 21.52 -103.51 -35.44
C THR A 134 20.76 -104.45 -34.50
N MET A 135 21.30 -105.64 -34.22
CA MET A 135 20.68 -106.61 -33.29
C MET A 135 20.82 -106.20 -31.82
N GLU A 136 21.88 -105.47 -31.45
CA GLU A 136 22.03 -104.89 -30.10
C GLU A 136 21.08 -103.71 -29.87
N GLN A 137 20.86 -102.86 -30.89
CA GLN A 137 19.93 -101.73 -30.80
C GLN A 137 18.46 -102.15 -30.66
N LEU A 138 18.07 -103.31 -31.20
CA LEU A 138 16.73 -103.89 -31.03
C LEU A 138 16.43 -104.38 -29.60
N ASN A 139 17.46 -104.62 -28.79
CA ASN A 139 17.36 -105.09 -27.40
C ASN A 139 17.58 -103.99 -26.34
N MET A 140 17.82 -102.74 -26.74
CA MET A 140 17.84 -101.62 -25.78
C MET A 140 16.43 -101.27 -25.35
N ASN A 141 16.19 -101.29 -24.03
CA ASN A 141 14.90 -100.94 -23.46
C ASN A 141 14.57 -99.47 -23.78
N LEU A 142 13.49 -99.26 -24.54
CA LEU A 142 13.03 -97.93 -24.94
C LEU A 142 12.82 -96.99 -23.72
N SER A 143 12.49 -97.57 -22.55
CA SER A 143 12.34 -96.83 -21.28
C SER A 143 13.64 -96.21 -20.77
N ASP A 144 14.79 -96.86 -20.94
CA ASP A 144 16.07 -96.34 -20.43
C ASP A 144 16.57 -95.18 -21.31
N THR A 145 16.33 -95.28 -22.63
CA THR A 145 16.65 -94.22 -23.59
C THR A 145 15.72 -93.02 -23.44
N ILE A 146 14.45 -93.25 -23.08
CA ILE A 146 13.50 -92.16 -22.76
C ILE A 146 13.88 -91.49 -21.44
N HIS A 147 14.30 -92.24 -20.41
CA HIS A 147 14.70 -91.67 -19.12
C HIS A 147 15.97 -90.82 -19.24
N ASP A 148 16.99 -91.30 -19.94
CA ASP A 148 18.23 -90.54 -20.17
C ASP A 148 17.98 -89.29 -21.01
N ASN A 149 17.12 -89.37 -22.04
CA ASN A 149 16.70 -88.19 -22.80
C ASN A 149 15.88 -87.22 -21.94
N GLN A 150 15.02 -87.72 -21.02
CA GLN A 150 14.26 -86.87 -20.10
C GLN A 150 15.18 -86.12 -19.14
N VAL A 151 16.18 -86.81 -18.58
CA VAL A 151 17.17 -86.19 -17.68
C VAL A 151 18.05 -85.21 -18.45
N GLU A 152 18.45 -85.52 -19.68
CA GLU A 152 19.23 -84.60 -20.52
C GLU A 152 18.40 -83.39 -20.96
N LEU A 153 17.12 -83.57 -21.30
CA LEU A 153 16.19 -82.48 -21.60
C LEU A 153 15.90 -81.64 -20.37
N GLU A 154 15.65 -82.21 -19.19
CA GLU A 154 15.49 -81.45 -17.95
C GLU A 154 16.76 -80.66 -17.62
N LYS A 155 17.93 -81.25 -17.83
CA LYS A 155 19.21 -80.57 -17.61
C LYS A 155 19.42 -79.42 -18.59
N LYS A 156 19.13 -79.61 -19.89
CA LYS A 156 19.20 -78.56 -20.91
C LYS A 156 18.15 -77.48 -20.70
N ILE A 157 16.92 -77.84 -20.34
CA ILE A 157 15.83 -76.89 -20.05
C ILE A 157 16.17 -76.10 -18.79
N ASN A 158 16.58 -76.74 -17.70
CA ASN A 158 16.96 -76.02 -16.48
C ASN A 158 18.17 -75.12 -16.68
N ALA A 159 19.18 -75.53 -17.45
CA ALA A 159 20.31 -74.68 -17.80
C ALA A 159 19.88 -73.48 -18.67
N THR A 160 19.13 -73.74 -19.75
CA THR A 160 18.69 -72.69 -20.70
C THR A 160 17.72 -71.71 -20.05
N VAL A 161 16.81 -72.18 -19.19
CA VAL A 161 15.86 -71.33 -18.47
C VAL A 161 16.57 -70.55 -17.36
N SER A 162 17.50 -71.16 -16.62
CA SER A 162 18.27 -70.44 -15.61
C SER A 162 19.17 -69.37 -16.23
N ASP A 163 19.81 -69.66 -17.36
CA ASP A 163 20.64 -68.70 -18.09
C ASP A 163 19.78 -67.58 -18.70
N ALA A 164 18.64 -67.90 -19.32
CA ALA A 164 17.70 -66.89 -19.84
C ALA A 164 17.10 -66.01 -18.73
N ILE A 165 16.86 -66.55 -17.54
CA ILE A 165 16.39 -65.77 -16.39
C ILE A 165 17.53 -64.90 -15.83
N LEU A 166 18.74 -65.44 -15.72
CA LEU A 166 19.89 -64.68 -15.23
C LEU A 166 20.26 -63.56 -16.20
N ASP A 167 20.21 -63.80 -17.50
CA ASP A 167 20.46 -62.78 -18.51
C ASP A 167 19.30 -61.79 -18.60
N GLY A 168 18.04 -62.23 -18.49
CA GLY A 168 16.89 -61.34 -18.34
C GLY A 168 16.98 -60.46 -17.08
N LEU A 169 17.46 -60.99 -15.96
CA LEU A 169 17.69 -60.22 -14.73
C LEU A 169 18.91 -59.30 -14.85
N LYS A 170 19.97 -59.69 -15.56
CA LYS A 170 21.10 -58.80 -15.89
C LYS A 170 20.66 -57.69 -16.82
N ASP A 171 19.81 -57.96 -17.81
CA ASP A 171 19.26 -56.97 -18.73
C ASP A 171 18.32 -56.01 -18.01
N ILE A 172 17.46 -56.51 -17.11
CA ILE A 172 16.65 -55.65 -16.24
C ILE A 172 17.55 -54.84 -15.29
N ALA A 173 18.59 -55.43 -14.71
CA ALA A 173 19.53 -54.71 -13.86
C ALA A 173 20.37 -53.68 -14.65
N ALA A 174 20.70 -53.97 -15.91
CA ALA A 174 21.38 -53.07 -16.83
C ALA A 174 20.46 -51.91 -17.24
N GLN A 175 19.21 -52.21 -17.57
CA GLN A 175 18.17 -51.20 -17.82
C GLN A 175 17.93 -50.35 -16.57
N MET A 176 17.81 -50.93 -15.37
CA MET A 176 17.67 -50.17 -14.12
C MET A 176 18.89 -49.30 -13.84
N ARG A 177 20.12 -49.79 -14.09
CA ARG A 177 21.35 -48.98 -13.99
C ARG A 177 21.38 -47.86 -15.02
N GLU A 178 20.91 -48.10 -16.24
CA GLU A 178 20.88 -47.09 -17.29
C GLU A 178 19.82 -46.02 -17.01
N THR A 179 18.63 -46.43 -16.56
CA THR A 179 17.60 -45.53 -16.03
C THR A 179 18.10 -44.79 -14.80
N ASP A 180 18.94 -45.39 -13.95
CA ASP A 180 19.52 -44.70 -12.78
C ASP A 180 20.58 -43.66 -13.15
N LYS A 181 21.31 -43.85 -14.26
CA LYS A 181 22.24 -42.86 -14.84
C LYS A 181 21.53 -41.69 -15.51
N GLU A 182 20.24 -41.80 -15.81
CA GLU A 182 19.49 -40.73 -16.44
C GLU A 182 19.54 -39.45 -15.59
N GLN A 183 19.65 -38.30 -16.26
CA GLN A 183 19.69 -37.01 -15.59
C GLN A 183 18.38 -36.78 -14.82
N LYS A 184 18.51 -36.34 -13.56
CA LYS A 184 17.37 -35.89 -12.75
C LYS A 184 17.14 -34.40 -13.00
N PHE A 185 15.88 -34.05 -13.25
CA PHE A 185 15.41 -32.68 -13.41
C PHE A 185 14.51 -32.32 -12.22
N VAL A 186 14.36 -31.02 -11.94
CA VAL A 186 13.37 -30.52 -10.98
C VAL A 186 12.26 -29.86 -11.76
N CYS A 187 11.01 -30.28 -11.50
CA CYS A 187 9.86 -29.69 -12.16
C CYS A 187 9.61 -28.27 -11.67
N VAL A 188 9.59 -27.28 -12.56
CA VAL A 188 9.36 -25.87 -12.19
C VAL A 188 7.93 -25.58 -11.67
N GLN A 189 6.98 -26.49 -11.92
CA GLN A 189 5.57 -26.30 -11.57
C GLN A 189 5.25 -26.81 -10.17
N CYS A 190 5.74 -28.00 -9.82
CA CYS A 190 5.48 -28.66 -8.54
C CYS A 190 6.73 -28.80 -7.64
N ASN A 191 7.93 -28.44 -8.13
CA ASN A 191 9.22 -28.60 -7.48
C ASN A 191 9.64 -30.05 -7.14
N GLU A 192 8.98 -31.04 -7.74
CA GLU A 192 9.35 -32.45 -7.58
C GLU A 192 10.46 -32.85 -8.56
N GLU A 193 11.36 -33.75 -8.13
CA GLU A 193 12.36 -34.35 -9.00
C GLU A 193 11.72 -35.35 -9.96
N TYR A 194 12.14 -35.33 -11.23
CA TYR A 194 11.66 -36.26 -12.24
C TYR A 194 12.78 -36.65 -13.22
N ARG A 195 12.57 -37.78 -13.90
CA ARG A 195 13.38 -38.27 -15.03
C ARG A 195 12.50 -38.27 -16.28
N ASP A 196 13.06 -38.02 -17.46
CA ASP A 196 12.27 -37.92 -18.71
C ASP A 196 11.60 -39.26 -19.07
N SER A 197 12.27 -40.38 -18.82
CA SER A 197 11.72 -41.74 -18.99
C SER A 197 10.48 -42.03 -18.15
N ALA A 198 10.35 -41.33 -17.01
CA ALA A 198 9.20 -41.44 -16.10
C ALA A 198 8.19 -40.28 -16.26
N ASN A 199 8.41 -39.38 -17.22
CA ASN A 199 7.65 -38.14 -17.37
C ASN A 199 6.38 -38.31 -18.23
N GLY A 200 5.40 -39.04 -17.71
CA GLY A 200 4.11 -39.22 -18.36
C GLY A 200 3.21 -37.97 -18.36
N PRO A 201 2.13 -37.95 -19.17
CA PRO A 201 1.19 -36.82 -19.30
C PRO A 201 0.46 -36.40 -18.02
N ALA A 202 0.53 -37.17 -16.93
CA ALA A 202 -0.11 -36.87 -15.65
C ALA A 202 0.86 -36.90 -14.45
N SER A 203 2.18 -36.92 -14.69
CA SER A 203 3.18 -37.06 -13.63
C SER A 203 3.27 -35.82 -12.73
N CYS A 204 3.10 -34.62 -13.29
CA CYS A 204 3.07 -33.36 -12.55
C CYS A 204 1.64 -33.00 -12.16
N SER A 205 1.39 -32.77 -10.87
CA SER A 205 0.11 -32.29 -10.33
C SER A 205 0.28 -30.92 -9.67
N PHE A 206 -0.57 -29.96 -10.03
CA PHE A 206 -0.53 -28.61 -9.47
C PHE A 206 -1.88 -27.89 -9.57
N HIS A 207 -1.97 -26.73 -8.93
CA HIS A 207 -3.10 -25.81 -9.05
C HIS A 207 -2.78 -24.64 -9.98
N ARG A 208 -3.81 -24.15 -10.68
CA ARG A 208 -3.70 -22.85 -11.37
C ARG A 208 -3.51 -21.74 -10.33
N ALA A 209 -2.61 -20.81 -10.62
CA ALA A 209 -2.11 -19.84 -9.65
C ALA A 209 -3.21 -19.03 -8.94
N ASP A 210 -3.15 -19.02 -7.61
CA ASP A 210 -3.70 -18.01 -6.69
C ASP A 210 -2.80 -17.99 -5.43
N PRO A 211 -2.08 -16.89 -5.16
CA PRO A 211 -1.14 -16.83 -4.05
C PRO A 211 -1.76 -16.45 -2.70
N TRP A 212 -3.02 -15.99 -2.64
CA TRP A 212 -3.58 -15.39 -1.43
C TRP A 212 -4.67 -16.22 -0.75
N ASN A 213 -5.29 -17.15 -1.46
CA ASN A 213 -6.39 -17.97 -0.93
C ASN A 213 -6.02 -19.45 -0.86
N ARG A 214 -6.38 -20.14 0.24
CA ARG A 214 -6.31 -21.61 0.34
C ARG A 214 -7.39 -22.33 -0.49
N ASN A 215 -8.31 -21.56 -1.07
CA ASN A 215 -9.32 -22.03 -2.02
C ASN A 215 -8.90 -21.60 -3.43
N TYR A 216 -8.38 -22.55 -4.21
CA TYR A 216 -7.92 -22.26 -5.57
C TYR A 216 -9.10 -22.01 -6.51
N PRO A 217 -9.11 -20.92 -7.31
CA PRO A 217 -10.22 -20.57 -8.20
C PRO A 217 -10.57 -21.64 -9.25
N CYS A 218 -9.67 -22.59 -9.53
CA CYS A 218 -9.94 -23.67 -10.48
C CYS A 218 -11.01 -24.66 -9.99
N CYS A 219 -11.06 -24.94 -8.69
CA CYS A 219 -11.88 -26.05 -8.16
C CYS A 219 -12.31 -25.89 -6.70
N GLY A 220 -11.90 -24.82 -6.00
CA GLY A 220 -12.21 -24.57 -4.60
C GLY A 220 -11.63 -25.58 -3.60
N SER A 221 -10.75 -26.48 -4.03
CA SER A 221 -10.17 -27.56 -3.22
C SER A 221 -8.69 -27.32 -2.96
N GLN A 222 -8.18 -27.89 -1.87
CA GLN A 222 -6.74 -27.91 -1.57
C GLN A 222 -5.99 -28.93 -2.45
N HIS A 223 -6.66 -29.94 -3.01
CA HIS A 223 -6.03 -30.98 -3.83
C HIS A 223 -5.78 -30.53 -5.28
N PRO A 224 -4.60 -30.79 -5.87
CA PRO A 224 -4.26 -30.36 -7.23
C PRO A 224 -5.35 -30.70 -8.25
N CYS A 225 -5.77 -29.69 -9.01
CA CYS A 225 -6.86 -29.80 -10.01
C CYS A 225 -6.34 -30.03 -11.45
N THR A 226 -5.04 -29.88 -11.69
CA THR A 226 -4.42 -29.97 -13.03
C THR A 226 -3.28 -30.99 -13.04
N PHE A 227 -3.26 -31.85 -14.06
CA PHE A 227 -2.25 -32.90 -14.26
C PHE A 227 -1.62 -32.77 -15.64
N LYS A 228 -0.28 -32.73 -15.72
CA LYS A 228 0.51 -32.62 -16.95
C LYS A 228 1.84 -33.37 -16.81
N SER A 229 2.64 -33.45 -17.87
CA SER A 229 4.07 -33.81 -17.76
C SER A 229 4.85 -32.74 -16.98
N HIS A 230 5.84 -33.16 -16.20
CA HIS A 230 6.81 -32.26 -15.59
C HIS A 230 7.60 -31.49 -16.65
N ARG A 231 8.10 -30.32 -16.25
CA ARG A 231 8.95 -29.48 -17.10
C ARG A 231 10.12 -28.95 -16.29
N ALA A 232 11.32 -29.06 -16.84
CA ALA A 232 12.54 -28.51 -16.26
C ALA A 232 12.65 -26.98 -16.45
N ASN A 233 11.93 -26.41 -17.43
CA ASN A 233 12.01 -25.00 -17.79
C ASN A 233 10.69 -24.26 -17.57
N HIS A 234 10.79 -23.03 -17.06
CA HIS A 234 9.65 -22.14 -16.89
C HIS A 234 9.05 -21.71 -18.24
N HIS A 235 7.72 -21.72 -18.32
CA HIS A 235 6.95 -21.34 -19.50
C HIS A 235 5.75 -20.46 -19.11
N CYS A 236 5.17 -19.77 -20.10
CA CYS A 236 4.01 -18.88 -19.94
C CYS A 236 2.69 -19.49 -20.46
N GLU A 237 2.66 -20.75 -20.89
CA GLU A 237 1.44 -21.41 -21.42
C GLU A 237 0.27 -21.48 -20.44
N TYR A 238 0.54 -21.48 -19.13
CA TYR A 238 -0.48 -21.48 -18.09
C TYR A 238 0.07 -20.93 -16.78
N ALA A 239 -0.81 -20.34 -15.98
CA ALA A 239 -0.48 -19.67 -14.73
C ALA A 239 -0.31 -20.68 -13.57
N TYR A 240 0.90 -20.79 -13.00
CA TYR A 240 1.19 -21.57 -11.78
C TYR A 240 1.98 -20.74 -10.77
N ASN A 241 1.80 -21.00 -9.48
CA ASN A 241 2.28 -20.11 -8.40
C ASN A 241 3.80 -19.89 -8.39
N ASN A 242 4.59 -20.94 -8.60
CA ASN A 242 6.06 -20.84 -8.59
C ASN A 242 6.60 -19.94 -9.71
N PHE A 243 5.90 -19.87 -10.85
CA PHE A 243 6.27 -18.95 -11.92
C PHE A 243 6.11 -17.49 -11.50
N PHE A 244 4.99 -17.10 -10.86
CA PHE A 244 4.78 -15.70 -10.44
C PHE A 244 5.79 -15.28 -9.38
N LYS A 245 6.11 -16.17 -8.42
CA LYS A 245 7.17 -15.92 -7.43
C LYS A 245 8.51 -15.63 -8.11
N ARG A 246 8.90 -16.44 -9.10
CA ARG A 246 10.12 -16.21 -9.89
C ARG A 246 10.05 -14.92 -10.70
N ALA A 247 8.97 -14.70 -11.44
CA ALA A 247 8.82 -13.52 -12.29
C ALA A 247 8.86 -12.22 -11.47
N TRP A 248 8.17 -12.16 -10.33
CA TRP A 248 8.21 -11.03 -9.40
C TRP A 248 9.57 -10.84 -8.73
N GLY A 249 10.29 -11.93 -8.45
CA GLY A 249 11.68 -11.91 -8.00
C GLY A 249 12.65 -11.24 -8.99
N ILE A 250 12.26 -11.18 -10.28
CA ILE A 250 13.01 -10.53 -11.35
C ILE A 250 12.51 -9.11 -11.58
N ILE A 251 11.20 -8.89 -11.78
CA ILE A 251 10.69 -7.61 -12.31
C ILE A 251 10.55 -6.48 -11.29
N ASN A 252 10.54 -6.77 -9.99
CA ASN A 252 10.28 -5.77 -8.93
C ASN A 252 11.56 -5.11 -8.38
N TYR A 253 12.71 -5.40 -8.97
CA TYR A 253 14.01 -4.94 -8.48
C TYR A 253 14.81 -4.28 -9.61
N THR A 254 15.67 -3.33 -9.24
CA THR A 254 16.48 -2.57 -10.19
C THR A 254 17.82 -3.24 -10.52
N ASP A 255 18.29 -4.19 -9.71
CA ASP A 255 19.58 -4.86 -9.86
C ASP A 255 19.53 -6.20 -10.64
N THR A 256 18.32 -6.62 -11.04
CA THR A 256 18.05 -7.90 -11.70
C THR A 256 18.03 -7.81 -13.22
N CYS A 257 17.67 -6.65 -13.77
CA CYS A 257 17.53 -6.44 -15.21
C CYS A 257 18.15 -5.11 -15.64
N ASP A 258 18.82 -5.10 -16.78
CA ASP A 258 19.16 -3.86 -17.48
C ASP A 258 18.07 -3.54 -18.51
N LYS A 259 17.37 -2.41 -18.34
CA LYS A 259 16.25 -2.04 -19.21
C LYS A 259 16.77 -1.45 -20.50
N PHE A 260 16.49 -2.11 -21.63
CA PHE A 260 16.76 -1.54 -22.94
C PHE A 260 15.62 -0.63 -23.35
N ALA A 261 14.42 -1.16 -23.57
CA ALA A 261 13.25 -0.37 -23.97
C ALA A 261 11.97 -0.85 -23.28
N GLN A 262 11.04 0.08 -23.05
CA GLN A 262 9.69 -0.19 -22.55
C GLN A 262 8.72 0.76 -23.22
N VAL A 263 7.58 0.24 -23.62
CA VAL A 263 6.42 1.02 -24.02
C VAL A 263 5.29 0.70 -23.06
N GLU A 264 4.56 1.74 -22.68
CA GLU A 264 3.48 1.65 -21.71
C GLU A 264 2.43 2.70 -22.04
N ASP A 265 1.17 2.28 -22.02
CA ASP A 265 0.03 3.15 -22.26
C ASP A 265 -1.13 2.72 -21.34
N THR A 266 -1.87 3.70 -20.82
CA THR A 266 -2.86 3.49 -19.77
C THR A 266 -4.23 3.87 -20.27
N ASN A 267 -5.18 2.93 -20.21
CA ASN A 267 -6.55 3.18 -20.59
C ASN A 267 -7.20 4.15 -19.60
N LEU A 268 -7.44 5.39 -20.01
CA LEU A 268 -7.98 6.47 -19.19
C LEU A 268 -9.43 6.25 -18.70
N GLU A 269 -10.14 5.23 -19.18
CA GLU A 269 -11.47 4.87 -18.66
C GLU A 269 -11.42 3.74 -17.62
N THR A 270 -10.50 2.79 -17.77
CA THR A 270 -10.45 1.58 -16.92
C THR A 270 -9.23 1.49 -16.01
N ASN A 271 -8.26 2.39 -16.17
CA ASN A 271 -6.93 2.38 -15.54
C ASN A 271 -6.13 1.10 -15.79
N LYS A 272 -6.44 0.37 -16.86
CA LYS A 272 -5.66 -0.80 -17.29
C LYS A 272 -4.49 -0.37 -18.15
N GLU A 273 -3.32 -0.88 -17.83
CA GLU A 273 -2.09 -0.63 -18.57
C GLU A 273 -1.86 -1.71 -19.63
N GLN A 274 -1.47 -1.29 -20.82
CA GLN A 274 -0.85 -2.16 -21.81
C GLN A 274 0.64 -1.82 -21.87
N LYS A 275 1.49 -2.82 -21.63
CA LYS A 275 2.95 -2.63 -21.57
C LYS A 275 3.72 -3.73 -22.25
N ALA A 276 4.84 -3.37 -22.85
CA ALA A 276 5.80 -4.29 -23.42
C ALA A 276 7.23 -3.81 -23.12
N TYR A 277 8.15 -4.74 -22.91
CA TYR A 277 9.50 -4.45 -22.44
C TYR A 277 10.49 -5.47 -23.00
N VAL A 278 11.69 -4.96 -23.29
CA VAL A 278 12.88 -5.74 -23.62
C VAL A 278 14.07 -5.22 -22.81
N GLY A 279 14.90 -6.14 -22.33
CA GLY A 279 16.09 -5.82 -21.56
C GLY A 279 17.03 -7.01 -21.43
N GLN A 280 18.16 -6.81 -20.77
CA GLN A 280 19.05 -7.90 -20.38
C GLN A 280 18.69 -8.42 -19.01
N LEU A 281 18.63 -9.74 -18.85
CA LEU A 281 18.58 -10.35 -17.54
C LEU A 281 19.98 -10.39 -16.93
N LEU A 282 20.16 -9.73 -15.79
CA LEU A 282 21.43 -9.71 -15.07
C LEU A 282 21.46 -10.75 -13.94
N ARG A 283 20.34 -10.93 -13.23
CA ARG A 283 20.21 -11.85 -12.08
C ARG A 283 18.81 -12.45 -12.02
N TRP A 284 18.69 -13.68 -11.54
CA TRP A 284 17.40 -14.36 -11.34
C TRP A 284 16.61 -13.86 -10.11
N VAL A 285 17.31 -13.24 -9.16
CA VAL A 285 16.76 -12.67 -7.92
C VAL A 285 17.64 -11.51 -7.48
N SER A 286 17.05 -10.50 -6.82
CA SER A 286 17.80 -9.38 -6.26
C SER A 286 18.90 -9.86 -5.32
N ARG A 287 20.09 -9.25 -5.43
CA ARG A 287 21.31 -9.62 -4.68
C ARG A 287 21.81 -11.05 -4.89
N GLY A 288 21.23 -11.82 -5.82
CA GLY A 288 21.71 -13.15 -6.22
C GLY A 288 22.95 -13.09 -7.11
N GLU A 289 23.44 -14.21 -7.64
CA GLU A 289 24.57 -14.22 -8.60
C GLU A 289 24.17 -13.67 -9.97
N ARG A 290 25.16 -13.23 -10.76
CA ARG A 290 24.93 -12.83 -12.15
C ARG A 290 24.66 -14.07 -13.01
N VAL A 291 23.79 -13.93 -14.00
CA VAL A 291 23.58 -14.97 -15.01
C VAL A 291 24.88 -15.15 -15.80
N GLN A 292 25.31 -16.41 -15.95
CA GLN A 292 26.58 -16.75 -16.62
C GLN A 292 26.50 -16.50 -18.14
N ASP A 293 25.41 -16.94 -18.76
CA ASP A 293 25.17 -16.74 -20.19
C ASP A 293 24.41 -15.43 -20.44
N PRO A 294 24.84 -14.60 -21.42
CA PRO A 294 24.09 -13.41 -21.80
C PRO A 294 22.66 -13.77 -22.21
N THR A 295 21.69 -13.20 -21.51
CA THR A 295 20.29 -13.58 -21.61
C THR A 295 19.41 -12.35 -21.83
N LEU A 296 18.63 -12.35 -22.92
CA LEU A 296 17.63 -11.34 -23.22
C LEU A 296 16.33 -11.66 -22.48
N LEU A 297 15.68 -10.66 -21.90
CA LEU A 297 14.37 -10.76 -21.25
C LEU A 297 13.33 -9.98 -22.06
N ILE A 298 12.24 -10.65 -22.41
CA ILE A 298 11.07 -10.02 -23.03
C ILE A 298 9.83 -10.26 -22.16
N ARG A 299 9.11 -9.17 -21.85
CA ARG A 299 7.83 -9.23 -21.13
C ARG A 299 6.78 -8.40 -21.83
N ILE A 300 5.57 -8.94 -21.98
CA ILE A 300 4.45 -8.31 -22.69
C ILE A 300 3.18 -8.54 -21.87
N GLY A 301 2.42 -7.47 -21.64
CA GLY A 301 1.26 -7.46 -20.76
C GLY A 301 1.62 -7.41 -19.27
N SER A 302 0.59 -7.33 -18.43
CA SER A 302 0.75 -7.38 -16.98
C SER A 302 0.83 -8.83 -16.50
N ILE A 303 1.91 -9.16 -15.78
CA ILE A 303 2.16 -10.53 -15.29
C ILE A 303 1.23 -10.82 -14.12
N SER A 304 0.03 -11.28 -14.46
CA SER A 304 -1.08 -11.58 -13.56
C SER A 304 -1.76 -12.87 -13.99
N TRP A 305 -2.32 -13.61 -13.03
CA TRP A 305 -3.06 -14.85 -13.33
C TRP A 305 -4.38 -14.62 -14.07
N LYS A 306 -4.92 -13.39 -14.02
CA LYS A 306 -6.19 -12.99 -14.67
C LYS A 306 -6.03 -12.58 -16.13
N GLU A 307 -4.83 -12.15 -16.53
CA GLU A 307 -4.60 -11.51 -17.82
C GLU A 307 -3.69 -12.37 -18.71
N LYS A 308 -3.78 -12.16 -20.03
CA LYS A 308 -2.84 -12.77 -20.96
C LYS A 308 -1.52 -12.01 -20.92
N TYR A 309 -0.43 -12.72 -20.67
CA TYR A 309 0.91 -12.16 -20.62
C TYR A 309 1.93 -13.07 -21.30
N TYR A 310 3.08 -12.49 -21.61
CA TYR A 310 4.27 -13.20 -22.05
C TYR A 310 5.44 -12.80 -21.18
N PHE A 311 6.22 -13.79 -20.75
CA PHE A 311 7.44 -13.58 -19.99
C PHE A 311 8.40 -14.69 -20.36
N HIS A 312 9.44 -14.35 -21.10
CA HIS A 312 10.41 -15.33 -21.55
C HIS A 312 11.81 -14.75 -21.63
N THR A 313 12.78 -15.64 -21.50
CA THR A 313 14.20 -15.34 -21.53
C THR A 313 14.84 -16.10 -22.67
N PHE A 314 15.73 -15.46 -23.40
CA PHE A 314 16.42 -16.05 -24.54
C PHE A 314 17.93 -15.92 -24.37
N THR A 315 18.64 -17.04 -24.41
CA THR A 315 20.11 -17.05 -24.52
C THR A 315 20.54 -16.74 -25.94
N ALA A 316 21.81 -16.36 -26.13
CA ALA A 316 22.35 -16.08 -27.47
C ALA A 316 22.20 -17.28 -28.43
N LYS A 317 22.42 -18.50 -27.92
CA LYS A 317 22.25 -19.74 -28.71
C LYS A 317 20.80 -19.95 -29.16
N GLU A 318 19.84 -19.70 -28.27
CA GLU A 318 18.42 -19.81 -28.58
C GLU A 318 17.98 -18.74 -29.59
N LEU A 319 18.49 -17.51 -29.49
CA LEU A 319 18.20 -16.44 -30.45
C LEU A 319 18.75 -16.76 -31.85
N LEU A 320 19.94 -17.34 -31.95
CA LEU A 320 20.52 -17.77 -33.23
C LEU A 320 19.64 -18.84 -33.90
N ALA A 321 19.29 -19.90 -33.16
CA ALA A 321 18.41 -20.95 -33.67
C ALA A 321 17.02 -20.43 -34.04
N LEU A 322 16.45 -19.55 -33.19
CA LEU A 322 15.17 -18.91 -33.46
C LEU A 322 15.23 -18.04 -34.72
N SER A 323 16.34 -17.34 -34.96
CA SER A 323 16.53 -16.51 -36.13
C SER A 323 16.46 -17.32 -37.43
N GLU A 324 17.03 -18.53 -37.47
CA GLU A 324 16.93 -19.42 -38.62
C GLU A 324 15.48 -19.86 -38.88
N VAL A 325 14.76 -20.22 -37.82
CA VAL A 325 13.34 -20.63 -37.92
C VAL A 325 12.45 -19.48 -38.39
N ILE A 326 12.65 -18.27 -37.86
CA ILE A 326 11.87 -17.09 -38.26
C ILE A 326 12.19 -16.69 -39.71
N ASN A 327 13.44 -16.82 -40.15
CA ASN A 327 13.80 -16.55 -41.54
C ASN A 327 13.03 -17.45 -42.53
N ILE A 328 12.76 -18.70 -42.14
CA ILE A 328 11.99 -19.65 -42.98
C ILE A 328 10.48 -19.42 -42.87
N THR A 329 9.97 -19.24 -41.65
CA THR A 329 8.52 -19.19 -41.37
C THR A 329 7.91 -17.80 -41.59
N HIS A 330 8.74 -16.75 -41.60
CA HIS A 330 8.36 -15.34 -41.58
C HIS A 330 7.45 -14.94 -40.40
N GLN A 331 7.29 -15.79 -39.38
CA GLN A 331 6.49 -15.51 -38.21
C GLN A 331 7.28 -14.64 -37.21
N CYS A 332 7.15 -13.33 -37.34
CA CYS A 332 7.92 -12.37 -36.55
C CYS A 332 7.26 -11.98 -35.22
N THR A 333 5.96 -12.25 -35.03
CA THR A 333 5.25 -11.88 -33.80
C THR A 333 5.65 -12.77 -32.63
N ILE A 334 6.18 -12.17 -31.56
CA ILE A 334 6.54 -12.86 -30.32
C ILE A 334 5.27 -13.20 -29.55
N PHE A 335 4.47 -12.18 -29.26
CA PHE A 335 3.22 -12.32 -28.53
C PHE A 335 2.37 -11.06 -28.66
N ARG A 336 1.05 -11.23 -28.60
CA ARG A 336 0.06 -10.16 -28.56
C ARG A 336 -0.99 -10.48 -27.50
N THR A 337 -1.27 -9.54 -26.59
CA THR A 337 -2.17 -9.79 -25.44
C THR A 337 -3.63 -9.95 -25.86
N SER A 338 -4.05 -9.31 -26.96
CA SER A 338 -5.44 -9.27 -27.44
C SER A 338 -5.48 -9.21 -28.97
N SER A 339 -6.48 -9.84 -29.59
CA SER A 339 -6.73 -9.73 -31.03
C SER A 339 -7.38 -8.41 -31.44
N SER A 340 -7.86 -7.62 -30.47
CA SER A 340 -8.44 -6.30 -30.74
C SER A 340 -7.37 -5.32 -31.21
N GLU A 341 -7.69 -4.52 -32.22
CA GLU A 341 -6.84 -3.39 -32.66
C GLU A 341 -7.00 -2.14 -31.76
N ARG A 342 -8.01 -2.13 -30.88
CA ARG A 342 -8.27 -0.98 -29.99
C ARG A 342 -7.42 -1.00 -28.73
N GLU A 343 -7.15 -2.20 -28.20
CA GLU A 343 -6.41 -2.38 -26.96
C GLU A 343 -5.59 -3.67 -27.00
N TYR A 344 -4.26 -3.54 -26.94
CA TYR A 344 -3.30 -4.64 -26.92
C TYR A 344 -1.89 -4.17 -26.54
N ALA A 345 -1.07 -5.11 -26.06
CA ALA A 345 0.38 -4.99 -26.00
C ALA A 345 0.97 -6.10 -26.88
N MET A 346 2.07 -5.78 -27.57
CA MET A 346 2.69 -6.68 -28.54
C MET A 346 4.20 -6.48 -28.59
N ALA A 347 4.93 -7.54 -28.90
CA ALA A 347 6.29 -7.43 -29.38
C ALA A 347 6.51 -8.30 -30.62
N GLU A 348 7.40 -7.84 -31.50
CA GLU A 348 7.74 -8.49 -32.76
C GLU A 348 9.25 -8.43 -32.98
N TRP A 349 9.79 -9.50 -33.56
CA TRP A 349 11.15 -9.52 -34.08
C TRP A 349 11.23 -8.70 -35.36
N LEU A 350 12.33 -7.98 -35.54
CA LEU A 350 12.70 -7.38 -36.81
C LEU A 350 13.94 -8.09 -37.34
N LEU A 351 13.91 -8.37 -38.64
CA LEU A 351 14.98 -9.06 -39.34
C LEU A 351 15.83 -8.05 -40.13
N SER A 352 17.12 -8.31 -40.18
CA SER A 352 18.05 -7.69 -41.13
C SER A 352 17.79 -8.19 -42.55
N ARG A 353 18.48 -7.58 -43.53
CA ARG A 353 18.42 -8.01 -44.94
C ARG A 353 18.88 -9.46 -45.13
N ASP A 354 19.74 -9.94 -44.23
CA ASP A 354 20.29 -11.30 -44.25
C ASP A 354 19.38 -12.30 -43.52
N GLY A 355 18.17 -11.90 -43.10
CA GLY A 355 17.22 -12.76 -42.40
C GLY A 355 17.55 -12.99 -40.92
N VAL A 356 18.55 -12.29 -40.38
CA VAL A 356 18.98 -12.41 -38.98
C VAL A 356 18.23 -11.41 -38.11
N ILE A 357 17.70 -11.85 -36.96
CA ILE A 357 17.07 -10.96 -35.96
C ILE A 357 18.06 -9.88 -35.55
N ASN A 358 17.68 -8.61 -35.67
CA ASN A 358 18.54 -7.47 -35.32
C ASN A 358 17.87 -6.42 -34.43
N ALA A 359 16.55 -6.51 -34.21
CA ALA A 359 15.83 -5.61 -33.33
C ALA A 359 14.52 -6.24 -32.80
N VAL A 360 13.98 -5.63 -31.75
CA VAL A 360 12.65 -5.93 -31.22
C VAL A 360 11.78 -4.69 -31.34
N ARG A 361 10.63 -4.81 -32.00
CA ARG A 361 9.58 -3.79 -32.02
C ARG A 361 8.62 -4.04 -30.87
N LEU A 362 8.46 -3.05 -29.98
CA LEU A 362 7.51 -3.06 -28.89
C LEU A 362 6.33 -2.15 -29.22
N THR A 363 5.11 -2.61 -28.95
CA THR A 363 3.88 -1.86 -29.18
C THR A 363 2.95 -1.93 -27.97
N ALA A 364 2.42 -0.78 -27.53
CA ALA A 364 1.32 -0.69 -26.58
C ALA A 364 0.22 0.19 -27.16
N LYS A 365 -1.03 -0.27 -27.10
CA LYS A 365 -2.21 0.44 -27.57
C LYS A 365 -3.33 0.27 -26.56
N VAL A 366 -3.97 1.36 -26.17
CA VAL A 366 -5.19 1.36 -25.35
C VAL A 366 -6.32 2.07 -26.08
N GLU A 367 -7.57 1.77 -25.73
CA GLU A 367 -8.74 2.30 -26.44
C GLU A 367 -8.80 3.84 -26.43
N THR A 368 -8.30 4.47 -25.36
CA THR A 368 -8.29 5.92 -25.15
C THR A 368 -7.12 6.65 -25.83
N SER A 369 -6.27 5.93 -26.55
CA SER A 369 -5.16 6.50 -27.31
C SER A 369 -5.46 6.48 -28.81
N ASP A 370 -5.26 7.61 -29.49
CA ASP A 370 -5.46 7.74 -30.94
C ASP A 370 -4.49 6.83 -31.72
N LEU A 371 -3.22 6.78 -31.28
CA LEU A 371 -2.14 6.03 -31.90
C LEU A 371 -1.47 5.08 -30.90
N PRO A 372 -0.92 3.94 -31.35
CA PRO A 372 -0.11 3.08 -30.49
C PRO A 372 1.21 3.74 -30.12
N PHE A 373 1.72 3.43 -28.93
CA PHE A 373 3.12 3.64 -28.58
C PHE A 373 3.94 2.53 -29.23
N VAL A 374 4.81 2.90 -30.17
CA VAL A 374 5.73 1.98 -30.86
C VAL A 374 7.17 2.42 -30.67
N SER A 375 8.01 1.49 -30.20
CA SER A 375 9.45 1.68 -30.06
C SER A 375 10.21 0.49 -30.65
N VAL A 376 11.33 0.76 -31.31
CA VAL A 376 12.21 -0.25 -31.90
C VAL A 376 13.54 -0.24 -31.17
N CYS A 377 13.91 -1.38 -30.60
CA CYS A 377 15.16 -1.57 -29.88
C CYS A 377 16.10 -2.47 -30.70
N PRO A 378 17.18 -1.93 -31.29
CA PRO A 378 18.23 -2.73 -31.89
C PRO A 378 18.92 -3.61 -30.84
N ILE A 379 19.11 -4.89 -31.17
CA ILE A 379 19.79 -5.87 -30.32
C ILE A 379 20.89 -6.60 -31.11
N ASP A 380 21.94 -7.02 -30.41
CA ASP A 380 22.90 -8.00 -30.90
C ASP A 380 22.54 -9.36 -30.29
N ILE A 381 22.20 -10.31 -31.14
CA ILE A 381 21.75 -11.65 -30.72
C ILE A 381 22.90 -12.53 -30.21
N ASN A 382 24.16 -12.22 -30.53
CA ASN A 382 25.31 -12.99 -30.07
C ASN A 382 25.66 -12.68 -28.61
N THR A 383 25.44 -11.43 -28.21
CA THR A 383 25.78 -10.92 -26.87
C THR A 383 24.54 -10.65 -26.02
N CYS A 384 23.33 -10.73 -26.58
CA CYS A 384 22.08 -10.33 -25.95
C CYS A 384 22.12 -8.89 -25.39
N THR A 385 22.86 -8.00 -26.03
CA THR A 385 23.00 -6.59 -25.63
C THR A 385 22.32 -5.64 -26.60
N LYS A 386 22.05 -4.41 -26.16
CA LYS A 386 21.59 -3.33 -27.04
C LYS A 386 22.69 -3.00 -28.06
N SER A 387 22.35 -3.03 -29.36
CA SER A 387 23.32 -2.80 -30.46
C SER A 387 23.31 -1.38 -31.03
N GLY A 388 22.35 -0.54 -30.64
CA GLY A 388 22.21 0.83 -31.14
C GLY A 388 21.27 1.71 -30.31
N GLU A 389 20.97 2.89 -30.84
CA GLU A 389 19.97 3.79 -30.23
C GLU A 389 18.55 3.28 -30.46
N ILE A 390 17.69 3.53 -29.48
CA ILE A 390 16.28 3.12 -29.51
C ILE A 390 15.53 4.12 -30.37
N VAL A 391 14.81 3.62 -31.36
CA VAL A 391 14.02 4.46 -32.27
C VAL A 391 12.57 4.44 -31.83
N VAL A 392 12.08 5.56 -31.29
CA VAL A 392 10.66 5.72 -30.97
C VAL A 392 9.92 6.17 -32.23
N LEU A 393 9.09 5.29 -32.79
CA LEU A 393 8.33 5.56 -34.02
C LEU A 393 7.04 6.33 -33.72
N SER A 394 6.44 6.08 -32.57
CA SER A 394 5.24 6.76 -32.08
C SER A 394 5.20 6.67 -30.56
N GLU A 395 4.91 7.76 -29.88
CA GLU A 395 4.56 7.76 -28.45
C GLU A 395 3.02 7.75 -28.39
N GLY A 396 2.44 6.73 -27.76
CA GLY A 396 0.99 6.59 -27.67
C GLY A 396 0.37 7.60 -26.71
N GLY A 397 -0.73 7.23 -26.07
CA GLY A 397 -1.34 8.04 -25.02
C GLY A 397 -2.09 9.27 -25.51
N LEU A 398 -2.77 9.92 -24.56
CA LEU A 398 -3.40 11.21 -24.77
C LEU A 398 -2.35 12.32 -24.69
N ARG A 399 -1.98 12.86 -25.86
CA ARG A 399 -0.98 13.93 -25.94
C ARG A 399 -1.57 15.32 -25.76
N SER A 400 -0.87 16.13 -24.98
CA SER A 400 -1.13 17.56 -24.82
C SER A 400 -0.28 18.37 -25.82
N TYR A 401 -0.80 19.50 -26.28
CA TYR A 401 -0.12 20.41 -27.20
C TYR A 401 0.35 21.67 -26.48
N THR A 402 1.42 22.26 -26.99
CA THR A 402 1.91 23.54 -26.50
C THR A 402 0.91 24.64 -26.90
N PRO A 403 0.43 25.50 -25.98
CA PRO A 403 -0.43 26.62 -26.33
C PRO A 403 0.38 27.69 -27.08
N ARG A 404 -0.26 28.39 -28.04
CA ARG A 404 0.39 29.46 -28.83
C ARG A 404 0.76 30.71 -28.00
N GLY A 405 0.24 30.83 -26.78
CA GLY A 405 0.52 31.93 -25.85
C GLY A 405 0.25 31.51 -24.41
N GLU A 406 0.25 32.47 -23.50
CA GLU A 406 -0.08 32.23 -22.09
C GLU A 406 -1.60 32.23 -21.86
N TYR A 407 -2.04 31.39 -20.92
CA TYR A 407 -3.43 31.34 -20.51
C TYR A 407 -3.77 32.57 -19.64
N ARG A 408 -4.83 33.28 -20.01
CA ARG A 408 -5.41 34.32 -19.16
C ARG A 408 -6.32 33.69 -18.11
N ILE A 409 -5.98 33.87 -16.84
CA ILE A 409 -6.73 33.33 -15.70
C ILE A 409 -7.46 34.49 -15.02
N PRO A 410 -8.76 34.35 -14.69
CA PRO A 410 -9.50 35.38 -13.96
C PRO A 410 -8.92 35.64 -12.56
N PRO A 411 -9.04 36.87 -12.02
CA PRO A 411 -8.64 37.14 -10.65
C PRO A 411 -9.57 36.43 -9.66
N THR A 412 -9.06 36.15 -8.45
CA THR A 412 -9.88 35.63 -7.35
C THR A 412 -10.99 36.61 -7.00
N VAL A 413 -12.23 36.12 -6.98
CA VAL A 413 -13.41 36.88 -6.54
C VAL A 413 -13.78 36.42 -5.15
N ARG A 414 -13.77 37.33 -4.18
CA ARG A 414 -14.11 37.04 -2.79
C ARG A 414 -15.22 37.95 -2.31
N ILE A 415 -16.35 37.37 -1.92
CA ILE A 415 -17.46 38.02 -1.24
C ILE A 415 -17.39 37.60 0.22
N SER A 416 -16.89 38.48 1.08
CA SER A 416 -16.56 38.16 2.46
C SER A 416 -16.45 39.42 3.31
N ALA A 417 -16.70 39.30 4.61
CA ALA A 417 -16.32 40.32 5.56
C ALA A 417 -14.79 40.42 5.68
N THR A 418 -14.29 41.42 6.41
CA THR A 418 -12.85 41.52 6.72
C THR A 418 -12.67 41.42 8.23
N LEU A 419 -11.99 40.37 8.68
CA LEU A 419 -11.64 40.24 10.11
C LEU A 419 -10.41 41.07 10.45
N ALA A 420 -10.46 41.75 11.60
CA ALA A 420 -9.33 42.48 12.12
C ALA A 420 -8.22 41.51 12.58
N GLU A 421 -6.98 41.76 12.20
CA GLU A 421 -5.82 40.96 12.64
C GLU A 421 -5.13 41.52 13.88
N LYS A 422 -5.45 42.77 14.26
CA LYS A 422 -4.87 43.47 15.40
C LYS A 422 -5.99 44.10 16.23
N PRO A 423 -5.77 44.30 17.54
CA PRO A 423 -6.68 45.09 18.36
C PRO A 423 -6.90 46.47 17.73
N LEU A 424 -8.12 47.00 17.84
CA LEU A 424 -8.49 48.32 17.30
C LEU A 424 -7.56 49.43 17.82
N ARG A 425 -7.21 49.36 19.11
CA ARG A 425 -6.32 50.28 19.81
C ARG A 425 -5.89 49.68 21.15
N VAL A 426 -4.99 50.35 21.85
CA VAL A 426 -4.69 50.02 23.25
C VAL A 426 -5.84 50.46 24.18
N PRO A 427 -6.09 49.74 25.28
CA PRO A 427 -7.05 50.16 26.30
C PRO A 427 -6.67 51.52 26.89
N ARG A 428 -7.68 52.38 27.11
CA ARG A 428 -7.51 53.69 27.75
C ARG A 428 -7.49 53.56 29.27
N THR A 429 -6.80 54.50 29.89
CA THR A 429 -6.80 54.67 31.36
C THR A 429 -7.70 55.83 31.75
N PHE A 430 -8.59 55.62 32.72
CA PHE A 430 -9.52 56.63 33.20
C PHE A 430 -9.15 57.13 34.59
N LYS A 431 -9.62 58.32 34.94
CA LYS A 431 -9.43 58.90 36.28
C LYS A 431 -10.58 58.49 37.20
N THR A 432 -10.29 58.36 38.50
CA THR A 432 -11.33 58.18 39.51
C THR A 432 -12.24 59.40 39.56
N VAL A 433 -13.55 59.16 39.67
CA VAL A 433 -14.55 60.16 40.01
C VAL A 433 -15.03 59.84 41.42
N THR A 434 -14.88 60.77 42.35
CA THR A 434 -15.22 60.55 43.77
C THR A 434 -16.05 61.69 44.30
N SER A 435 -16.96 61.39 45.22
CA SER A 435 -17.66 62.41 46.01
C SER A 435 -16.67 63.30 46.78
N PRO A 436 -16.96 64.59 46.97
CA PRO A 436 -16.09 65.50 47.73
C PRO A 436 -15.81 65.05 49.18
N SER A 437 -16.76 64.34 49.78
CA SER A 437 -16.77 63.80 51.15
C SER A 437 -15.98 62.50 51.30
N LEU A 438 -15.68 61.79 50.20
CA LEU A 438 -14.99 60.50 50.22
C LEU A 438 -13.57 60.64 49.64
N PRO A 439 -12.50 60.70 50.48
CA PRO A 439 -11.13 60.87 50.00
C PRO A 439 -10.50 59.55 49.54
N VAL A 440 -11.19 58.81 48.67
CA VAL A 440 -10.75 57.56 48.07
C VAL A 440 -10.30 57.78 46.63
N VAL A 441 -9.21 57.10 46.24
CA VAL A 441 -8.81 56.98 44.84
C VAL A 441 -8.68 55.54 44.45
N LEU A 442 -9.39 55.19 43.37
CA LEU A 442 -9.34 53.89 42.75
C LEU A 442 -8.28 53.90 41.66
N LYS A 443 -7.40 52.90 41.63
CA LYS A 443 -6.38 52.78 40.60
C LYS A 443 -6.39 51.37 40.02
N VAL A 444 -6.51 51.24 38.71
CA VAL A 444 -6.36 49.94 38.04
C VAL A 444 -4.90 49.50 38.19
N THR A 445 -4.70 48.27 38.67
CA THR A 445 -3.37 47.68 38.91
C THR A 445 -3.10 46.45 38.07
N SER A 446 -4.13 45.87 37.43
CA SER A 446 -3.98 44.81 36.44
C SER A 446 -3.49 45.35 35.09
N ASP A 447 -2.66 44.54 34.42
CA ASP A 447 -2.23 44.75 33.03
C ASP A 447 -2.37 43.41 32.27
N PRO A 448 -3.31 43.27 31.32
CA PRO A 448 -4.26 44.28 30.84
C PRO A 448 -5.29 44.71 31.92
N PRO A 449 -5.96 45.88 31.78
CA PRO A 449 -6.95 46.37 32.75
C PRO A 449 -8.06 45.36 33.06
N LEU A 450 -8.54 44.66 32.04
CA LEU A 450 -9.51 43.59 32.12
C LEU A 450 -9.04 42.38 31.31
N THR A 451 -9.22 41.19 31.89
CA THR A 451 -9.04 39.90 31.21
C THR A 451 -10.40 39.23 31.07
N ALA A 452 -10.75 38.76 29.87
CA ALA A 452 -12.06 38.16 29.61
C ALA A 452 -12.01 36.63 29.61
N ASN A 453 -12.99 35.95 30.20
CA ASN A 453 -13.19 34.49 30.15
C ASN A 453 -11.91 33.67 30.43
N ALA A 454 -11.15 34.02 31.47
CA ALA A 454 -9.89 33.35 31.80
C ALA A 454 -10.11 31.91 32.27
N ASP A 455 -11.02 31.74 33.24
CA ASP A 455 -11.25 30.44 33.91
C ASP A 455 -12.53 29.73 33.42
N TYR A 456 -13.49 30.46 32.84
CA TYR A 456 -14.79 29.94 32.40
C TYR A 456 -15.28 30.65 31.14
N ALA A 457 -15.94 29.91 30.25
CA ALA A 457 -16.59 30.45 29.04
C ALA A 457 -18.03 29.94 28.93
N ARG A 458 -18.98 30.86 28.78
CA ARG A 458 -20.40 30.58 28.54
C ARG A 458 -20.86 31.18 27.21
N ASN A 459 -22.04 30.78 26.77
CA ASN A 459 -22.68 31.25 25.54
C ASN A 459 -23.58 32.48 25.77
N ASP A 460 -24.12 32.64 26.97
CA ASP A 460 -25.05 33.71 27.37
C ASP A 460 -24.38 34.89 28.10
N ILE A 461 -23.20 34.66 28.70
CA ILE A 461 -22.48 35.64 29.53
C ILE A 461 -20.99 35.65 29.18
N ASP A 462 -20.38 36.84 29.21
CA ASP A 462 -18.93 37.03 29.21
C ASP A 462 -18.44 37.45 30.60
N TYR A 463 -17.40 36.77 31.08
CA TYR A 463 -16.73 37.03 32.34
C TYR A 463 -15.60 38.03 32.16
N PHE A 464 -15.47 39.00 33.05
CA PHE A 464 -14.35 39.95 33.08
C PHE A 464 -13.70 40.00 34.45
N GLU A 465 -12.38 39.81 34.48
CA GLU A 465 -11.54 39.88 35.67
C GLU A 465 -10.61 41.09 35.64
N GLY A 466 -10.40 41.70 36.79
CA GLY A 466 -9.42 42.77 36.95
C GLY A 466 -9.03 42.99 38.42
N ILE A 467 -8.06 43.89 38.64
CA ILE A 467 -7.60 44.27 39.98
C ILE A 467 -7.59 45.78 40.08
N VAL A 468 -8.42 46.32 40.98
CA VAL A 468 -8.44 47.74 41.33
C VAL A 468 -7.93 47.91 42.75
N SER A 469 -6.97 48.80 42.92
CA SER A 469 -6.50 49.20 44.23
C SER A 469 -7.28 50.40 44.75
N ILE A 470 -7.82 50.26 45.95
CA ILE A 470 -8.53 51.30 46.68
C ILE A 470 -7.51 51.99 47.58
N VAL A 471 -7.29 53.29 47.39
CA VAL A 471 -6.31 54.09 48.13
C VAL A 471 -7.01 55.16 48.95
N ASN A 472 -6.84 55.13 50.26
CA ASN A 472 -7.31 56.19 51.15
C ASN A 472 -6.31 57.35 51.14
N LYS A 473 -6.74 58.54 50.69
CA LYS A 473 -5.90 59.75 50.60
C LYS A 473 -5.89 60.61 51.87
N SER A 474 -6.61 60.22 52.91
CA SER A 474 -6.63 60.93 54.18
C SER A 474 -5.22 61.14 54.76
N PRO A 475 -4.97 62.26 55.46
CA PRO A 475 -3.68 62.54 56.08
C PRO A 475 -3.39 61.55 57.22
N VAL A 476 -2.11 61.21 57.42
CA VAL A 476 -1.66 60.22 58.44
C VAL A 476 -1.95 60.70 59.88
N ASN A 477 -1.87 62.00 60.12
CA ASN A 477 -2.10 62.60 61.43
C ASN A 477 -3.51 63.20 61.48
N GLY A 478 -4.49 62.42 61.96
CA GLY A 478 -5.87 62.86 62.15
C GLY A 478 -6.87 62.44 61.05
N GLY A 479 -6.48 61.59 60.10
CA GLY A 479 -7.40 60.99 59.13
C GLY A 479 -8.12 59.78 59.71
N GLU A 480 -9.42 59.69 59.49
CA GLU A 480 -10.21 58.51 59.88
C GLU A 480 -10.05 57.38 58.84
N PRO A 481 -10.01 56.10 59.28
CA PRO A 481 -10.15 54.97 58.38
C PRO A 481 -11.49 55.03 57.64
N ILE A 482 -11.50 54.69 56.36
CA ILE A 482 -12.72 54.68 55.55
C ILE A 482 -13.24 53.25 55.50
N THR A 483 -14.49 53.05 55.87
CA THR A 483 -15.17 51.75 55.75
C THR A 483 -16.11 51.77 54.55
N LEU A 484 -15.79 50.96 53.55
CA LEU A 484 -16.60 50.76 52.36
C LEU A 484 -17.64 49.67 52.62
N GLU A 485 -18.91 49.97 52.36
CA GLU A 485 -20.02 49.06 52.58
C GLU A 485 -20.22 48.10 51.40
N SER A 486 -20.10 48.60 50.18
CA SER A 486 -20.42 47.81 48.99
C SER A 486 -19.59 48.20 47.78
N ILE A 487 -19.60 47.30 46.79
CA ILE A 487 -19.05 47.51 45.46
C ILE A 487 -20.08 47.04 44.44
N SER A 488 -20.32 47.86 43.43
CA SER A 488 -21.20 47.57 42.31
C SER A 488 -20.47 47.77 40.98
N ALA A 489 -21.00 47.15 39.92
CA ALA A 489 -20.46 47.27 38.58
C ALA A 489 -21.57 47.53 37.57
N ALA A 490 -21.26 48.38 36.60
CA ALA A 490 -22.10 48.61 35.43
C ALA A 490 -21.21 48.60 34.19
N PHE A 491 -21.75 48.18 33.06
CA PHE A 491 -21.01 48.14 31.79
C PHE A 491 -21.72 48.96 30.72
N ARG A 492 -20.96 49.34 29.71
CA ARG A 492 -21.49 49.84 28.45
C ARG A 492 -20.53 49.49 27.33
N LEU A 493 -21.02 49.44 26.11
CA LEU A 493 -20.16 49.37 24.94
C LEU A 493 -19.91 50.78 24.44
N VAL A 494 -18.74 51.02 23.84
CA VAL A 494 -18.41 52.35 23.30
C VAL A 494 -19.47 52.79 22.28
N GLY A 495 -19.92 54.04 22.40
CA GLY A 495 -21.05 54.58 21.63
C GLY A 495 -22.42 54.46 22.31
N ASP A 496 -22.56 53.66 23.37
CA ASP A 496 -23.79 53.66 24.19
C ASP A 496 -23.78 54.88 25.12
N GLU A 497 -24.95 55.53 25.27
CA GLU A 497 -25.12 56.74 26.08
C GLU A 497 -25.21 56.44 27.59
N GLU A 498 -25.66 55.24 27.96
CA GLU A 498 -25.98 54.87 29.35
C GLU A 498 -25.23 53.60 29.79
N TYR A 499 -24.99 53.50 31.10
CA TYR A 499 -24.43 52.30 31.74
C TYR A 499 -25.55 51.36 32.16
N THR A 500 -25.40 50.08 31.83
CA THR A 500 -26.32 49.00 32.21
C THR A 500 -25.73 48.19 33.39
N PRO A 501 -26.53 47.80 34.39
CA PRO A 501 -26.03 46.95 35.47
C PRO A 501 -25.56 45.58 34.93
N VAL A 502 -24.52 45.05 35.55
CA VAL A 502 -24.02 43.69 35.26
C VAL A 502 -24.92 42.63 35.89
N THR A 503 -24.83 41.38 35.44
CA THR A 503 -25.63 40.28 36.02
C THR A 503 -25.18 39.98 37.44
N SER A 504 -23.87 39.93 37.68
CA SER A 504 -23.31 39.78 39.01
C SER A 504 -21.88 40.30 39.08
N ILE A 505 -21.45 40.63 40.31
CA ILE A 505 -20.06 40.92 40.65
C ILE A 505 -19.66 40.01 41.81
N LYS A 506 -18.49 39.37 41.68
CA LYS A 506 -17.88 38.54 42.71
C LYS A 506 -16.52 39.12 43.07
N ILE A 507 -16.31 39.35 44.36
CA ILE A 507 -15.01 39.76 44.90
C ILE A 507 -14.24 38.52 45.33
N ILE A 508 -12.98 38.45 44.92
CA ILE A 508 -12.12 37.29 45.15
C ILE A 508 -11.21 37.61 46.34
N ASN A 509 -11.25 36.74 47.35
CA ASN A 509 -10.43 36.79 48.58
C ASN A 509 -10.74 37.93 49.57
N GLU A 510 -11.75 38.75 49.32
CA GLU A 510 -12.18 39.83 50.23
C GLU A 510 -13.69 39.76 50.47
N MET A 511 -14.15 40.26 51.62
CA MET A 511 -15.57 40.43 51.93
C MET A 511 -15.83 41.85 52.42
N PHE A 512 -16.89 42.47 51.89
CA PHE A 512 -17.37 43.76 52.39
C PHE A 512 -18.20 43.57 53.68
N PRO A 513 -18.19 44.54 54.62
CA PRO A 513 -17.52 45.84 54.54
C PRO A 513 -15.99 45.78 54.68
N LEU A 514 -15.28 46.69 53.99
CA LEU A 514 -13.81 46.76 53.98
C LEU A 514 -13.33 48.11 54.57
N THR A 515 -12.43 48.07 55.55
CA THR A 515 -11.83 49.27 56.15
C THR A 515 -10.42 49.50 55.59
N VAL A 516 -10.14 50.72 55.11
CA VAL A 516 -8.83 51.12 54.56
C VAL A 516 -8.24 52.25 55.40
N ASP A 517 -7.09 52.01 56.03
CA ASP A 517 -6.43 53.01 56.87
C ASP A 517 -5.89 54.19 56.04
N PRO A 518 -5.70 55.38 56.63
CA PRO A 518 -5.14 56.55 55.96
C PRO A 518 -3.81 56.24 55.25
N ARG A 519 -3.68 56.65 53.99
CA ARG A 519 -2.52 56.39 53.11
C ARG A 519 -2.24 54.90 52.81
N GLN A 520 -3.14 53.99 53.19
CA GLN A 520 -3.07 52.60 52.78
C GLN A 520 -3.71 52.37 51.40
N SER A 521 -3.26 51.31 50.75
CA SER A 521 -3.74 50.83 49.45
C SER A 521 -4.15 49.37 49.62
N LEU A 522 -5.39 49.05 49.24
CA LEU A 522 -5.94 47.69 49.30
C LEU A 522 -6.26 47.22 47.87
N PRO A 523 -5.57 46.20 47.34
CA PRO A 523 -5.91 45.62 46.04
C PRO A 523 -7.15 44.73 46.15
N VAL A 524 -8.17 45.01 45.34
CA VAL A 524 -9.41 44.21 45.26
C VAL A 524 -9.46 43.53 43.90
N LYS A 525 -9.43 42.18 43.90
CA LYS A 525 -9.64 41.38 42.69
C LYS A 525 -11.14 41.13 42.52
N PHE A 526 -11.67 41.40 41.34
CA PHE A 526 -13.09 41.21 41.02
C PHE A 526 -13.25 40.33 39.78
N LEU A 527 -14.42 39.69 39.71
CA LEU A 527 -14.96 38.96 38.56
C LEU A 527 -16.37 39.48 38.30
N VAL A 528 -16.64 39.90 37.07
CA VAL A 528 -17.93 40.46 36.65
C VAL A 528 -18.55 39.62 35.55
N GLU A 529 -19.86 39.38 35.65
CA GLU A 529 -20.68 38.70 34.64
C GLU A 529 -21.43 39.73 33.78
N VAL A 530 -21.04 39.87 32.51
CA VAL A 530 -21.69 40.75 31.55
C VAL A 530 -22.61 39.92 30.64
N PRO A 531 -23.93 40.21 30.59
CA PRO A 531 -24.87 39.48 29.77
C PRO A 531 -24.68 39.79 28.28
N ARG A 532 -24.79 38.77 27.42
CA ARG A 532 -24.78 38.95 25.97
C ARG A 532 -26.19 39.27 25.44
N PRO A 533 -26.29 39.98 24.30
CA PRO A 533 -27.56 40.11 23.59
C PRO A 533 -28.13 38.75 23.14
N GLU A 534 -29.46 38.64 23.02
CA GLU A 534 -30.11 37.39 22.56
C GLU A 534 -29.61 36.89 21.19
N GLU A 535 -29.23 37.80 20.30
CA GLU A 535 -28.66 37.48 18.98
C GLU A 535 -27.32 36.74 19.11
N ASP A 536 -26.51 37.14 20.09
CA ASP A 536 -25.20 36.54 20.38
C ASP A 536 -25.34 35.21 21.12
N GLU A 537 -26.31 35.11 22.04
CA GLU A 537 -26.61 33.87 22.77
C GLU A 537 -27.04 32.74 21.82
N LYS A 538 -27.89 33.06 20.83
CA LYS A 538 -28.37 32.10 19.82
C LYS A 538 -27.27 31.50 18.96
N MET A 539 -26.09 32.14 18.89
CA MET A 539 -24.95 31.60 18.15
C MET A 539 -24.23 30.45 18.88
N ASP A 540 -24.50 30.24 20.17
CA ASP A 540 -23.89 29.20 21.03
C ASP A 540 -22.36 29.20 21.01
N ILE A 541 -21.74 30.38 20.85
CA ILE A 541 -20.28 30.52 20.80
C ILE A 541 -19.70 30.65 22.20
N ARG A 542 -18.68 29.86 22.50
CA ARG A 542 -17.93 29.91 23.77
C ARG A 542 -16.49 30.30 23.50
N TRP A 543 -16.09 31.49 23.95
CA TRP A 543 -14.72 31.98 23.78
C TRP A 543 -13.97 31.99 25.09
N TRP A 544 -12.80 31.37 25.07
CA TRP A 544 -11.83 31.39 26.15
C TRP A 544 -10.85 32.55 25.96
N ASN A 545 -10.46 33.19 27.07
CA ASN A 545 -9.51 34.30 27.11
C ASN A 545 -9.92 35.54 26.27
N ARG A 546 -11.20 35.61 25.85
CA ARG A 546 -11.75 36.68 25.01
C ARG A 546 -13.25 36.81 25.26
N ALA A 547 -13.78 38.03 25.20
CA ALA A 547 -15.21 38.30 25.26
C ALA A 547 -15.83 38.43 23.86
N TYR A 548 -16.97 37.77 23.63
CA TYR A 548 -17.71 37.82 22.37
C TYR A 548 -18.52 39.12 22.23
N ILE A 549 -19.06 39.63 23.34
CA ILE A 549 -19.83 40.89 23.37
C ILE A 549 -19.01 42.10 22.88
N ALA A 550 -17.70 42.07 23.10
CA ALA A 550 -16.79 43.17 22.76
C ALA A 550 -16.09 42.99 21.39
N ARG A 551 -16.50 42.02 20.57
CA ARG A 551 -15.82 41.67 19.30
C ARG A 551 -15.79 42.82 18.29
N GLY A 552 -16.85 43.64 18.23
CA GLY A 552 -16.98 44.76 17.29
C GLY A 552 -16.62 46.13 17.87
N ARG A 553 -16.76 46.31 19.19
CA ARG A 553 -16.51 47.58 19.89
C ARG A 553 -16.00 47.36 21.31
N PRO A 554 -15.12 48.24 21.84
CA PRO A 554 -14.60 48.10 23.20
C PRO A 554 -15.71 48.14 24.26
N LEU A 555 -15.49 47.43 25.37
CA LEU A 555 -16.37 47.43 26.54
C LEU A 555 -15.75 48.27 27.64
N ARG A 556 -16.56 49.12 28.27
CA ARG A 556 -16.20 49.91 29.45
C ARG A 556 -16.98 49.41 30.65
N LEU A 557 -16.25 49.03 31.69
CA LEU A 557 -16.77 48.57 32.97
C LEU A 557 -16.53 49.64 34.03
N LYS A 558 -17.60 50.24 34.55
CA LYS A 558 -17.57 51.16 35.67
C LYS A 558 -17.74 50.40 36.97
N LEU A 559 -16.75 50.49 37.83
CA LEU A 559 -16.81 50.00 39.21
C LEU A 559 -17.10 51.17 40.13
N THR A 560 -18.08 51.02 41.01
CA THR A 560 -18.45 52.03 42.01
C THR A 560 -18.35 51.40 43.40
N VAL A 561 -17.61 52.04 44.30
CA VAL A 561 -17.59 51.69 45.72
C VAL A 561 -18.37 52.73 46.50
N ALA A 562 -19.15 52.29 47.47
CA ALA A 562 -19.93 53.17 48.36
C ALA A 562 -19.50 52.96 49.81
N ASP A 563 -19.43 54.05 50.58
CA ASP A 563 -19.24 54.00 52.03
C ASP A 563 -20.58 53.85 52.78
N LEU A 564 -20.50 53.80 54.12
CA LEU A 564 -21.69 53.69 55.00
C LEU A 564 -22.63 54.91 54.94
N GLU A 565 -22.15 56.06 54.45
CA GLU A 565 -22.93 57.29 54.32
C GLU A 565 -23.55 57.43 52.92
N GLY A 566 -23.29 56.47 52.03
CA GLY A 566 -23.76 56.46 50.65
C GLY A 566 -22.92 57.32 49.69
N GLU A 567 -21.73 57.75 50.11
CA GLU A 567 -20.81 58.49 49.24
C GLU A 567 -20.06 57.53 48.33
N GLU A 568 -19.87 57.93 47.07
CA GLU A 568 -19.40 57.03 46.02
C GLU A 568 -18.05 57.44 45.44
N ALA A 569 -17.21 56.44 45.13
CA ALA A 569 -16.06 56.58 44.26
C ALA A 569 -16.16 55.57 43.12
N SER A 570 -15.87 56.00 41.90
CA SER A 570 -15.95 55.15 40.72
C SER A 570 -14.75 55.26 39.78
N ILE A 571 -14.46 54.17 39.08
CA ILE A 571 -13.42 54.09 38.04
C ILE A 571 -13.91 53.25 36.87
N VAL A 572 -13.50 53.65 35.67
CA VAL A 572 -13.78 52.91 34.43
C VAL A 572 -12.55 52.08 34.05
N CYS A 573 -12.78 50.79 33.83
CA CYS A 573 -11.83 49.85 33.25
C CYS A 573 -12.28 49.51 31.83
N GLU A 574 -11.36 49.44 30.87
CA GLU A 574 -11.71 49.15 29.48
C GLU A 574 -11.14 47.81 29.02
N TYR A 575 -11.96 47.08 28.28
CA TYR A 575 -11.58 45.89 27.54
C TYR A 575 -11.64 46.17 26.05
N VAL A 576 -10.53 45.97 25.35
CA VAL A 576 -10.46 46.02 23.89
C VAL A 576 -10.25 44.60 23.37
N PHE A 577 -11.11 44.16 22.45
CA PHE A 577 -11.01 42.84 21.86
C PHE A 577 -9.67 42.64 21.14
N THR A 578 -9.03 41.52 21.46
CA THR A 578 -7.80 41.07 20.83
C THR A 578 -8.11 39.92 19.87
N PRO A 579 -8.04 40.13 18.54
CA PRO A 579 -8.43 39.11 17.57
C PRO A 579 -7.61 37.80 17.67
N TYR A 580 -8.14 36.73 17.07
CA TYR A 580 -7.37 35.51 16.86
C TYR A 580 -6.26 35.77 15.83
N SER A 581 -5.14 35.07 16.00
CA SER A 581 -4.18 34.95 14.90
C SER A 581 -4.84 34.15 13.79
N LEU A 582 -5.28 34.85 12.74
CA LEU A 582 -5.90 34.22 11.59
C LEU A 582 -4.86 33.42 10.81
N ASP A 583 -5.28 32.32 10.20
CA ASP A 583 -4.46 31.59 9.25
C ASP A 583 -4.09 32.52 8.08
N LYS A 584 -2.79 32.48 7.74
CA LYS A 584 -2.17 33.32 6.70
C LYS A 584 -1.48 32.45 5.66
N PRO A 585 -1.30 32.97 4.43
CA PRO A 585 -0.35 32.38 3.50
C PRO A 585 1.00 32.27 4.20
N LYS A 586 1.60 31.09 4.18
CA LYS A 586 2.91 30.89 4.81
C LYS A 586 3.99 31.44 3.87
N PRO A 587 4.75 32.48 4.24
CA PRO A 587 5.74 33.08 3.34
C PRO A 587 6.88 32.13 2.97
N GLU A 588 7.15 31.16 3.85
CA GLU A 588 8.22 30.16 3.70
C GLU A 588 7.75 28.87 3.03
N SER A 589 6.43 28.68 2.82
CA SER A 589 5.94 27.54 2.06
C SER A 589 5.84 27.93 0.59
N GLU A 590 6.10 26.97 -0.30
CA GLU A 590 5.88 27.13 -1.73
C GLU A 590 4.36 27.14 -2.07
N GLU A 591 3.52 27.74 -1.23
CA GLU A 591 2.08 27.85 -1.47
C GLU A 591 1.81 28.66 -2.75
N ILE A 592 1.15 28.01 -3.72
CA ILE A 592 0.79 28.60 -5.01
C ILE A 592 -0.43 29.50 -4.85
N ALA A 593 -1.38 29.09 -4.00
CA ALA A 593 -2.58 29.89 -3.73
C ALA A 593 -3.16 29.65 -2.33
N PHE A 594 -3.74 30.71 -1.77
CA PHE A 594 -4.49 30.71 -0.52
C PHE A 594 -5.85 31.36 -0.74
N PHE A 595 -6.91 30.55 -0.82
CA PHE A 595 -8.28 31.03 -0.98
C PHE A 595 -8.99 31.02 0.36
N HIS A 596 -9.70 32.10 0.69
CA HIS A 596 -10.41 32.18 1.95
C HIS A 596 -11.63 33.11 1.88
N PHE A 597 -12.54 32.92 2.83
CA PHE A 597 -13.50 33.93 3.24
C PHE A 597 -13.55 33.95 4.77
N ASP A 598 -13.76 35.14 5.29
CA ASP A 598 -13.95 35.46 6.69
C ASP A 598 -15.45 35.57 7.03
N ASP A 599 -15.83 35.02 8.17
CA ASP A 599 -17.13 35.18 8.82
C ASP A 599 -16.98 36.15 9.99
N ALA A 600 -17.54 37.36 9.85
CA ALA A 600 -17.50 38.38 10.89
C ALA A 600 -18.31 38.00 12.13
N ASP A 601 -19.41 37.28 11.96
CA ASP A 601 -20.30 36.91 13.05
C ASP A 601 -19.58 35.91 13.96
N ARG A 602 -19.06 34.83 13.37
CA ARG A 602 -18.33 33.79 14.12
C ARG A 602 -16.86 34.13 14.41
N CYS A 603 -16.35 35.23 13.86
CA CYS A 603 -14.94 35.63 13.85
C CYS A 603 -13.98 34.48 13.48
N ASN A 604 -14.30 33.76 12.40
CA ASN A 604 -13.48 32.67 11.89
C ASN A 604 -13.13 32.86 10.41
N ARG A 605 -12.10 32.13 9.95
CA ARG A 605 -11.63 32.13 8.56
C ARG A 605 -11.74 30.72 8.00
N ALA A 606 -12.57 30.55 6.97
CA ALA A 606 -12.57 29.36 6.14
C ALA A 606 -11.54 29.53 5.02
N TYR A 607 -10.70 28.52 4.79
CA TYR A 607 -9.64 28.63 3.78
C TYR A 607 -9.27 27.30 3.13
N ILE A 608 -8.65 27.40 1.96
CA ILE A 608 -8.06 26.30 1.19
C ILE A 608 -6.66 26.70 0.75
N ARG A 609 -5.72 25.76 0.86
CA ARG A 609 -4.33 25.91 0.44
C ARG A 609 -4.06 25.08 -0.79
N VAL A 610 -3.29 25.64 -1.72
CA VAL A 610 -2.79 24.93 -2.88
C VAL A 610 -1.27 25.04 -2.91
N SER A 611 -0.59 23.90 -2.97
CA SER A 611 0.86 23.80 -2.95
C SER A 611 1.35 22.82 -4.03
N PRO A 612 2.61 22.94 -4.48
CA PRO A 612 3.24 21.88 -5.25
C PRO A 612 3.35 20.63 -4.36
N SER A 613 3.26 19.46 -4.96
CA SER A 613 3.56 18.23 -4.23
C SER A 613 5.07 17.96 -4.24
N THR A 614 5.54 17.30 -3.18
CA THR A 614 6.92 16.81 -3.08
C THR A 614 7.08 15.40 -3.64
N ARG A 615 5.97 14.74 -4.01
CA ARG A 615 5.95 13.38 -4.55
C ARG A 615 6.14 13.40 -6.06
N GLU A 616 6.97 12.51 -6.60
CA GLU A 616 7.31 12.49 -8.04
C GLU A 616 6.09 12.33 -8.97
N ASP A 617 5.06 11.59 -8.54
CA ASP A 617 3.86 11.30 -9.36
C ASP A 617 2.70 12.31 -9.18
N THR A 618 2.85 13.26 -8.26
CA THR A 618 1.81 14.23 -7.91
C THR A 618 2.27 15.63 -8.30
N LEU A 619 1.42 16.38 -8.98
CA LEU A 619 1.76 17.72 -9.47
C LEU A 619 1.45 18.80 -8.44
N LEU A 620 0.27 18.69 -7.83
CA LEU A 620 -0.29 19.68 -6.91
C LEU A 620 -1.03 18.98 -5.78
N GLU A 621 -1.11 19.65 -4.64
CA GLU A 621 -1.98 19.30 -3.53
C GLU A 621 -2.96 20.43 -3.26
N ILE A 622 -4.24 20.12 -3.21
CA ILE A 622 -5.32 21.05 -2.85
C ILE A 622 -5.91 20.60 -1.53
N ASP A 623 -5.58 21.32 -0.45
CA ASP A 623 -6.02 21.00 0.91
C ASP A 623 -5.79 19.52 1.29
N GLY A 624 -4.61 19.00 0.93
CA GLY A 624 -4.19 17.61 1.14
C GLY A 624 -4.68 16.60 0.11
N ASN A 625 -5.47 17.00 -0.90
CA ASN A 625 -5.90 16.13 -2.00
C ASN A 625 -4.91 16.18 -3.16
N GLU A 626 -4.42 15.01 -3.57
CA GLU A 626 -3.39 14.87 -4.62
C GLU A 626 -3.97 15.00 -6.04
N VAL A 627 -3.33 15.82 -6.86
CA VAL A 627 -3.61 15.99 -8.29
C VAL A 627 -2.48 15.33 -9.10
N THR A 628 -2.72 14.13 -9.62
CA THR A 628 -1.73 13.37 -10.40
C THR A 628 -1.84 13.61 -11.90
N THR A 629 -0.76 13.34 -12.64
CA THR A 629 -0.73 13.42 -14.11
C THR A 629 -1.83 12.56 -14.75
N THR A 630 -1.99 11.31 -14.27
CA THR A 630 -3.00 10.38 -14.78
C THR A 630 -4.41 10.93 -14.56
N LYS A 631 -4.71 11.50 -13.38
CA LYS A 631 -6.02 12.10 -13.10
C LYS A 631 -6.32 13.26 -14.05
N LEU A 632 -5.34 14.14 -14.31
CA LEU A 632 -5.51 15.22 -15.28
C LEU A 632 -5.72 14.71 -16.71
N GLN A 633 -5.03 13.65 -17.13
CA GLN A 633 -5.26 13.04 -18.45
C GLN A 633 -6.66 12.42 -18.58
N GLN A 634 -7.15 11.73 -17.53
CA GLN A 634 -8.53 11.22 -17.49
C GLN A 634 -9.56 12.34 -17.64
N ILE A 635 -9.33 13.47 -16.98
CA ILE A 635 -10.20 14.63 -17.07
C ILE A 635 -10.21 15.21 -18.49
N VAL A 636 -9.04 15.35 -19.12
CA VAL A 636 -8.96 15.80 -20.52
C VAL A 636 -9.69 14.81 -21.43
N TRP A 637 -9.53 13.51 -21.23
CA TRP A 637 -10.27 12.50 -21.99
C TRP A 637 -11.78 12.63 -21.82
N SER A 638 -12.25 12.78 -20.57
CA SER A 638 -13.66 12.99 -20.26
C SER A 638 -14.21 14.24 -20.95
N ALA A 639 -13.47 15.35 -20.91
CA ALA A 639 -13.81 16.59 -21.61
C ALA A 639 -13.87 16.42 -23.14
N LEU A 640 -12.95 15.66 -23.73
CA LEU A 640 -12.97 15.37 -25.16
C LEU A 640 -14.17 14.52 -25.57
N LYS A 641 -14.57 13.57 -24.72
CA LYS A 641 -15.72 12.68 -24.95
C LYS A 641 -17.07 13.39 -24.76
N SER A 642 -17.20 14.22 -23.72
CA SER A 642 -18.45 14.92 -23.40
C SER A 642 -18.62 16.23 -24.19
N GLY A 643 -17.51 16.85 -24.63
CA GLY A 643 -17.48 18.20 -25.20
C GLY A 643 -17.54 19.31 -24.15
N GLU A 644 -17.58 18.97 -22.85
CA GLU A 644 -17.54 19.92 -21.74
C GLU A 644 -16.10 20.30 -21.41
N SER A 645 -15.86 21.56 -21.04
CA SER A 645 -14.51 22.08 -20.76
C SER A 645 -14.29 22.52 -19.31
N GLU A 646 -15.34 22.52 -18.50
CA GLU A 646 -15.26 22.62 -17.04
C GLU A 646 -15.69 21.26 -16.46
N ILE A 647 -14.74 20.52 -15.87
CA ILE A 647 -14.97 19.16 -15.36
C ILE A 647 -14.69 19.14 -13.86
N GLU A 648 -15.61 18.58 -13.07
CA GLU A 648 -15.42 18.46 -11.63
C GLU A 648 -14.29 17.47 -11.29
N LEU A 649 -13.41 17.84 -10.36
CA LEU A 649 -12.28 16.99 -9.94
C LEU A 649 -12.70 15.83 -9.02
N GLY A 650 -13.95 15.82 -8.57
CA GLY A 650 -14.40 14.96 -7.47
C GLY A 650 -13.62 15.23 -6.18
N MET A 651 -13.17 16.48 -6.00
CA MET A 651 -12.44 16.96 -4.83
C MET A 651 -13.30 18.01 -4.14
N GLY A 652 -13.31 17.97 -2.81
CA GLY A 652 -14.14 18.84 -2.00
C GLY A 652 -14.77 18.10 -0.84
N CYS A 653 -15.02 18.82 0.25
CA CYS A 653 -15.76 18.29 1.39
C CYS A 653 -16.46 19.40 2.15
N GLU A 654 -17.49 19.01 2.89
CA GLU A 654 -18.03 19.83 3.97
C GLU A 654 -17.03 19.83 5.14
N ARG A 655 -16.84 21.00 5.73
CA ARG A 655 -15.91 21.26 6.84
C ARG A 655 -16.68 21.86 8.00
N ALA A 656 -16.10 21.78 9.20
CA ALA A 656 -16.69 22.29 10.43
C ALA A 656 -18.16 21.83 10.63
N GLY A 657 -18.41 20.53 10.41
CA GLY A 657 -19.74 19.95 10.61
C GLY A 657 -20.81 20.42 9.63
N GLY A 658 -20.45 21.03 8.49
CA GLY A 658 -21.38 21.51 7.47
C GLY A 658 -21.55 23.04 7.40
N ASP A 659 -20.75 23.79 8.18
CA ASP A 659 -20.75 25.25 8.16
C ASP A 659 -20.25 25.84 6.83
N TRP A 660 -19.28 25.19 6.21
CA TRP A 660 -18.74 25.58 4.91
C TRP A 660 -18.32 24.37 4.10
N GLU A 661 -18.30 24.54 2.79
CA GLU A 661 -17.87 23.52 1.85
C GLU A 661 -16.91 24.13 0.82
N TRP A 662 -16.16 23.26 0.15
CA TRP A 662 -15.39 23.66 -1.02
C TRP A 662 -15.44 22.57 -2.07
N LYS A 663 -15.29 22.97 -3.33
CA LYS A 663 -15.22 22.08 -4.49
C LYS A 663 -14.21 22.62 -5.50
N ALA A 664 -13.67 21.72 -6.32
CA ALA A 664 -12.74 22.09 -7.37
C ALA A 664 -13.09 21.48 -8.73
N TRP A 665 -12.79 22.25 -9.78
CA TRP A 665 -12.98 21.89 -11.18
C TRP A 665 -11.68 22.10 -11.95
N ALA A 666 -11.47 21.29 -12.97
CA ALA A 666 -10.45 21.48 -13.97
C ALA A 666 -11.00 22.25 -15.16
N LEU A 667 -10.26 23.26 -15.59
CA LEU A 667 -10.54 24.00 -16.82
C LEU A 667 -9.67 23.41 -17.95
N VAL A 668 -10.35 22.79 -18.92
CA VAL A 668 -9.73 22.03 -20.00
C VAL A 668 -9.74 22.85 -21.28
N ASP A 669 -8.56 23.03 -21.86
CA ASP A 669 -8.41 23.47 -23.24
C ASP A 669 -8.52 22.25 -24.15
N ILE A 670 -9.71 22.08 -24.75
CA ILE A 670 -10.01 20.97 -25.67
C ILE A 670 -9.09 20.99 -26.91
N ASN A 671 -8.70 22.17 -27.39
CA ASN A 671 -7.83 22.28 -28.57
C ASN A 671 -6.41 21.82 -28.26
N CYS A 672 -5.89 22.26 -27.10
CA CYS A 672 -4.56 21.89 -26.63
C CYS A 672 -4.53 20.55 -25.87
N ARG A 673 -5.68 19.92 -25.62
CA ARG A 673 -5.83 18.66 -24.88
C ARG A 673 -5.10 18.68 -23.54
N ARG A 674 -5.33 19.73 -22.75
CA ARG A 674 -4.72 19.90 -21.42
C ARG A 674 -5.61 20.68 -20.47
N VAL A 675 -5.43 20.43 -19.19
CA VAL A 675 -5.90 21.29 -18.11
C VAL A 675 -4.94 22.47 -18.04
N TYR A 676 -5.48 23.68 -18.06
CA TYR A 676 -4.68 24.91 -17.97
C TYR A 676 -4.80 25.61 -16.63
N ALA A 677 -5.93 25.42 -15.94
CA ALA A 677 -6.14 25.96 -14.61
C ALA A 677 -7.09 25.06 -13.81
N LEU A 678 -6.97 25.14 -12.48
CA LEU A 678 -7.87 24.54 -11.52
C LEU A 678 -8.68 25.67 -10.87
N LYS A 679 -10.00 25.54 -10.91
CA LYS A 679 -10.96 26.47 -10.33
C LYS A 679 -11.42 25.92 -8.99
N VAL A 680 -11.40 26.74 -7.95
CA VAL A 680 -11.76 26.34 -6.58
C VAL A 680 -12.82 27.29 -6.05
N LEU A 681 -13.97 26.75 -5.67
CA LEU A 681 -15.06 27.50 -5.03
C LEU A 681 -15.15 27.09 -3.56
N LEU A 682 -15.07 28.09 -2.68
CA LEU A 682 -15.36 27.97 -1.26
C LEU A 682 -16.64 28.75 -1.01
N ASN A 683 -17.58 28.20 -0.26
CA ASN A 683 -18.83 28.85 0.10
C ASN A 683 -19.35 28.31 1.44
N GLN A 684 -20.30 29.02 2.04
CA GLN A 684 -21.02 28.51 3.20
C GLN A 684 -21.80 27.24 2.84
N GLY A 685 -21.81 26.30 3.79
CA GLY A 685 -22.27 24.92 3.61
C GLY A 685 -23.78 24.81 3.69
N THR A 686 -24.26 23.59 3.83
CA THR A 686 -25.71 23.28 3.82
C THR A 686 -26.40 23.66 5.13
N ASN A 687 -25.67 23.72 6.25
CA ASN A 687 -26.24 24.09 7.56
C ASN A 687 -26.47 25.59 7.74
N VAL A 688 -25.98 26.42 6.81
CA VAL A 688 -26.18 27.87 6.84
C VAL A 688 -27.36 28.22 5.95
N SER A 689 -28.48 28.62 6.56
CA SER A 689 -29.71 29.00 5.84
C SER A 689 -29.52 30.22 4.95
N ASP A 690 -28.85 31.25 5.48
CA ASP A 690 -28.62 32.51 4.78
C ASP A 690 -27.14 32.63 4.39
N LYS A 691 -26.81 32.13 3.20
CA LYS A 691 -25.44 32.22 2.66
C LYS A 691 -25.12 33.68 2.31
N LYS A 692 -24.03 34.18 2.87
CA LYS A 692 -23.48 35.54 2.69
C LYS A 692 -22.07 35.54 2.12
N TYR A 693 -21.31 34.44 2.27
CA TYR A 693 -19.88 34.41 1.96
C TYR A 693 -19.51 33.35 0.92
N ALA A 694 -18.62 33.72 -0.01
CA ALA A 694 -17.99 32.81 -0.95
C ALA A 694 -16.67 33.37 -1.48
N CYS A 695 -15.81 32.47 -1.92
CA CYS A 695 -14.53 32.78 -2.56
C CYS A 695 -14.35 31.86 -3.77
N LEU A 696 -14.19 32.43 -4.95
CA LEU A 696 -13.89 31.72 -6.18
C LEU A 696 -12.47 32.09 -6.63
N GLY A 697 -11.60 31.09 -6.65
CA GLY A 697 -10.20 31.22 -7.01
C GLY A 697 -9.81 30.35 -8.19
N TYR A 698 -8.69 30.70 -8.83
CA TYR A 698 -8.12 29.95 -9.94
C TYR A 698 -6.62 29.75 -9.71
N VAL A 699 -6.13 28.56 -10.02
CA VAL A 699 -4.72 28.18 -9.91
C VAL A 699 -4.23 27.72 -11.27
N PRO A 700 -3.11 28.25 -11.79
CA PRO A 700 -2.52 27.74 -13.03
C PRO A 700 -2.09 26.28 -12.85
N CYS A 701 -2.43 25.43 -13.83
CA CYS A 701 -1.97 24.05 -13.82
C CYS A 701 -0.55 23.98 -14.40
N PRO A 702 0.44 23.44 -13.64
CA PRO A 702 1.79 23.22 -14.15
C PRO A 702 1.80 22.40 -15.44
N PRO A 703 2.82 22.51 -16.30
CA PRO A 703 3.00 21.59 -17.41
C PRO A 703 3.07 20.13 -16.92
N TYR A 704 2.35 19.23 -17.58
CA TYR A 704 2.35 17.81 -17.23
C TYR A 704 2.22 16.93 -18.48
N GLY A 705 2.67 15.68 -18.35
CA GLY A 705 2.67 14.71 -19.43
C GLY A 705 3.64 15.05 -20.58
N GLY A 706 3.63 14.19 -21.61
CA GLY A 706 4.42 14.42 -22.84
C GLY A 706 3.82 15.51 -23.71
N VAL A 707 4.21 16.77 -23.48
CA VAL A 707 3.73 17.91 -24.27
C VAL A 707 4.41 17.95 -25.64
N LEU A 708 3.61 17.86 -26.70
CA LEU A 708 4.08 18.05 -28.07
C LEU A 708 4.52 19.50 -28.30
N ARG A 709 5.68 19.67 -28.94
CA ARG A 709 6.19 20.99 -29.37
C ARG A 709 5.30 21.67 -30.41
N ASN A 710 4.37 20.95 -31.04
CA ASN A 710 3.41 21.52 -31.98
C ASN A 710 2.46 22.47 -31.26
N THR A 711 2.49 23.73 -31.65
CA THR A 711 1.69 24.79 -31.02
C THR A 711 0.25 24.81 -31.55
N ARG A 712 -0.74 25.00 -30.66
CA ARG A 712 -2.16 25.16 -31.02
C ARG A 712 -2.78 26.43 -30.44
N GLN A 713 -3.87 26.90 -31.07
CA GLN A 713 -4.61 28.07 -30.58
C GLN A 713 -5.37 27.73 -29.29
N ILE A 714 -5.22 28.60 -28.29
CA ILE A 714 -5.90 28.47 -27.00
C ILE A 714 -7.41 28.55 -27.19
N ARG A 715 -8.11 27.63 -26.52
CA ARG A 715 -9.56 27.72 -26.30
C ARG A 715 -9.82 27.66 -24.80
N HIS A 716 -10.25 28.78 -24.23
CA HIS A 716 -10.66 28.85 -22.84
C HIS A 716 -11.90 27.99 -22.60
N ALA A 717 -11.97 27.41 -21.40
CA ALA A 717 -13.11 26.62 -20.98
C ALA A 717 -14.37 27.48 -20.87
N THR A 718 -15.52 26.90 -21.22
CA THR A 718 -16.83 27.50 -20.95
C THR A 718 -17.20 27.17 -19.52
N GLU A 719 -17.06 28.16 -18.63
CA GLU A 719 -17.40 28.03 -17.22
C GLU A 719 -18.92 28.05 -17.01
N LYS A 720 -19.45 27.02 -16.34
CA LYS A 720 -20.87 26.88 -15.98
C LYS A 720 -21.10 27.20 -14.51
N VAL A 721 -20.17 26.79 -13.64
CA VAL A 721 -20.24 27.07 -12.20
C VAL A 721 -19.85 28.52 -11.98
N LEU A 722 -20.69 29.30 -11.33
CA LEU A 722 -20.39 30.69 -10.99
C LEU A 722 -20.37 30.85 -9.47
N ILE A 723 -19.78 31.95 -9.01
CA ILE A 723 -19.96 32.34 -7.61
C ILE A 723 -21.47 32.50 -7.34
N PRO A 724 -22.00 31.98 -6.20
CA PRO A 724 -23.41 32.13 -5.90
C PRO A 724 -23.81 33.61 -5.86
N SER A 725 -25.05 33.91 -6.22
CA SER A 725 -25.62 35.25 -6.01
C SER A 725 -25.87 35.45 -4.52
N LEU A 726 -25.01 36.24 -3.87
CA LEU A 726 -25.07 36.50 -2.43
C LEU A 726 -25.51 37.95 -2.17
N PRO A 727 -26.22 38.22 -1.06
CA PRO A 727 -26.58 39.58 -0.69
C PRO A 727 -25.34 40.42 -0.36
N PRO A 728 -25.40 41.76 -0.55
CA PRO A 728 -24.31 42.64 -0.14
C PRO A 728 -24.11 42.56 1.38
N ILE A 729 -22.85 42.53 1.79
CA ILE A 729 -22.47 42.49 3.21
C ILE A 729 -22.59 43.93 3.76
N PRO A 730 -23.38 44.15 4.81
CA PRO A 730 -23.49 45.48 5.41
C PRO A 730 -22.17 45.88 6.09
N ASP A 731 -21.73 47.12 5.85
CA ASP A 731 -20.61 47.70 6.58
C ASP A 731 -21.07 48.09 8.00
N THR A 732 -20.78 47.25 8.99
CA THR A 732 -20.99 47.59 10.40
C THR A 732 -19.86 48.46 10.92
N ASN A 733 -20.02 49.77 10.79
CA ASN A 733 -19.07 50.75 11.31
C ASN A 733 -19.45 51.16 12.74
N TYR A 734 -18.88 50.46 13.74
CA TYR A 734 -19.09 50.81 15.14
C TYR A 734 -18.14 51.94 15.60
N PRO A 735 -18.58 52.84 16.49
CA PRO A 735 -17.69 53.81 17.10
C PRO A 735 -16.59 53.10 17.91
N THR A 736 -15.34 53.50 17.68
CA THR A 736 -14.16 52.88 18.29
C THR A 736 -13.69 53.59 19.56
N ASP A 737 -14.13 54.84 19.77
CA ASP A 737 -13.88 55.62 20.98
C ASP A 737 -14.95 56.69 21.20
N ASP A 738 -15.09 57.16 22.44
CA ASP A 738 -15.96 58.28 22.83
C ASP A 738 -15.37 59.05 24.03
N LYS A 739 -15.96 60.22 24.32
CA LYS A 739 -15.51 61.14 25.40
C LYS A 739 -16.37 61.10 26.67
N LEU A 740 -17.31 60.16 26.78
CA LEU A 740 -18.31 60.17 27.86
C LEU A 740 -17.67 60.07 29.26
N ASP A 741 -16.59 59.30 29.40
CA ASP A 741 -15.90 59.08 30.67
C ASP A 741 -14.65 59.95 30.85
N ASP A 742 -14.45 60.95 29.99
CA ASP A 742 -13.28 61.83 30.03
C ASP A 742 -13.46 62.90 31.11
N TYR A 743 -13.35 62.49 32.37
CA TYR A 743 -13.43 63.41 33.50
C TYR A 743 -12.19 64.32 33.56
N VAL A 744 -12.40 65.60 33.31
CA VAL A 744 -11.44 66.68 33.59
C VAL A 744 -11.87 67.34 34.90
N PRO A 745 -11.11 67.22 36.00
CA PRO A 745 -11.47 67.92 37.23
C PRO A 745 -11.52 69.43 36.96
N PRO A 746 -12.52 70.15 37.50
CA PRO A 746 -12.57 71.60 37.37
C PRO A 746 -11.25 72.19 37.90
N PRO A 747 -10.70 73.24 37.25
CA PRO A 747 -9.49 73.89 37.73
C PRO A 747 -9.68 74.27 39.19
N ALA A 748 -8.71 73.92 40.03
CA ALA A 748 -8.74 74.26 41.45
C ALA A 748 -9.06 75.75 41.58
N VAL A 749 -10.19 76.07 42.22
CA VAL A 749 -10.59 77.45 42.45
C VAL A 749 -9.50 78.06 43.32
N ALA A 750 -8.71 78.97 42.73
CA ALA A 750 -7.73 79.74 43.48
C ALA A 750 -8.48 80.43 44.63
N PRO A 751 -7.95 80.40 45.87
CA PRO A 751 -8.63 81.01 47.01
C PRO A 751 -8.92 82.48 46.68
N ALA A 752 -10.17 82.90 46.89
CA ALA A 752 -10.67 84.22 46.55
C ALA A 752 -9.73 85.31 47.09
N GLN A 753 -9.05 86.02 46.20
CA GLN A 753 -8.33 87.24 46.54
C GLN A 753 -9.34 88.33 46.83
N ALA A 754 -9.52 88.63 48.12
CA ALA A 754 -10.07 89.90 48.55
C ALA A 754 -9.20 91.04 48.01
N SER A 755 -9.87 92.04 47.46
CA SER A 755 -9.36 93.29 46.91
C SER A 755 -8.27 93.96 47.75
N GLY A 756 -7.16 94.33 47.10
CA GLY A 756 -6.15 95.21 47.67
C GLY A 756 -5.14 95.66 46.63
N ALA A 757 -5.29 96.88 46.11
CA ALA A 757 -4.26 97.56 45.36
C ALA A 757 -3.03 97.78 46.25
N GLY A 758 -1.82 97.51 45.73
CA GLY A 758 -0.59 97.93 46.39
C GLY A 758 0.60 97.01 46.12
N ALA A 759 1.66 97.60 45.59
CA ALA A 759 2.97 96.99 45.38
C ALA A 759 3.60 96.48 46.69
N GLY A 760 4.34 95.36 46.58
CA GLY A 760 5.40 94.92 47.49
C GLY A 760 4.98 94.11 48.72
N ALA A 761 5.20 92.79 48.71
CA ALA A 761 5.44 92.02 49.94
C ALA A 761 6.17 90.70 49.65
N SER A 762 7.29 90.52 50.34
CA SER A 762 8.05 89.29 50.46
C SER A 762 7.26 88.19 51.15
N THR A 763 7.48 86.94 50.75
CA THR A 763 7.03 85.74 51.44
C THR A 763 7.54 85.70 52.89
N VAL A 764 6.64 85.92 53.85
CA VAL A 764 6.92 85.79 55.29
C VAL A 764 6.73 84.31 55.69
N LEU A 765 7.82 83.66 56.11
CA LEU A 765 7.76 82.36 56.79
C LEU A 765 7.03 82.51 58.14
N PRO A 766 6.20 81.53 58.56
CA PRO A 766 5.56 81.56 59.87
C PRO A 766 6.60 81.75 60.99
N ALA A 767 6.32 82.61 61.97
CA ALA A 767 7.26 82.97 63.04
C ALA A 767 7.82 81.74 63.78
N ASP A 768 7.02 80.68 63.94
CA ASP A 768 7.46 79.41 64.55
C ASP A 768 8.44 78.62 63.69
N VAL A 769 8.31 78.67 62.36
CA VAL A 769 9.24 78.01 61.43
C VAL A 769 10.54 78.81 61.36
N SER A 770 10.45 80.15 61.38
CA SER A 770 11.62 81.03 61.46
C SER A 770 12.37 80.88 62.80
N ALA A 771 11.65 80.72 63.91
CA ALA A 771 12.23 80.45 65.23
C ALA A 771 12.88 79.05 65.31
N ARG A 772 12.29 78.03 64.68
CA ARG A 772 12.89 76.69 64.60
C ARG A 772 14.10 76.64 63.68
N LEU A 773 14.06 77.32 62.53
CA LEU A 773 15.18 77.41 61.60
C LEU A 773 16.35 78.20 62.20
N SER A 774 16.08 79.33 62.87
CA SER A 774 17.13 80.09 63.59
C SER A 774 17.70 79.31 64.78
N SER A 775 16.88 78.54 65.50
CA SER A 775 17.37 77.62 66.56
C SER A 775 18.27 76.51 65.99
N ILE A 776 17.89 75.92 64.85
CA ILE A 776 18.70 74.90 64.17
C ILE A 776 20.02 75.50 63.65
N ASP A 777 19.98 76.69 63.05
CA ASP A 777 21.19 77.39 62.58
C ASP A 777 22.12 77.79 63.75
N THR A 778 21.55 78.20 64.88
CA THR A 778 22.32 78.52 66.09
C THR A 778 22.95 77.26 66.70
N ASN A 779 22.26 76.12 66.64
CA ASN A 779 22.81 74.84 67.10
C ASN A 779 23.86 74.29 66.13
N LEU A 780 23.66 74.39 64.82
CA LEU A 780 24.63 73.96 63.81
C LEU A 780 25.89 74.82 63.83
N SER A 781 25.77 76.14 64.01
CA SER A 781 26.93 77.03 64.19
C SER A 781 27.68 76.73 65.49
N ARG A 782 26.98 76.44 66.59
CA ARG A 782 27.64 75.96 67.83
C ARG A 782 28.35 74.62 67.65
N ILE A 783 27.76 73.68 66.91
CA ILE A 783 28.39 72.39 66.59
C ILE A 783 29.62 72.61 65.72
N ALA A 784 29.55 73.47 64.69
CA ALA A 784 30.67 73.80 63.82
C ALA A 784 31.84 74.45 64.60
N VAL A 785 31.57 75.44 65.45
CA VAL A 785 32.59 76.07 66.30
C VAL A 785 33.17 75.07 67.31
N SER A 786 32.35 74.16 67.84
CA SER A 786 32.82 73.11 68.74
C SER A 786 33.70 72.10 68.01
N LEU A 787 33.37 71.74 66.76
CA LEU A 787 34.17 70.87 65.89
C LEU A 787 35.48 71.52 65.46
N GLU A 788 35.47 72.81 65.12
CA GLU A 788 36.69 73.57 64.82
C GLU A 788 37.62 73.61 66.04
N LYS A 789 37.10 73.89 67.24
CA LYS A 789 37.90 73.81 68.48
C LYS A 789 38.42 72.40 68.77
N LEU A 790 37.64 71.36 68.45
CA LEU A 790 38.06 69.96 68.62
C LEU A 790 39.16 69.58 67.62
N VAL A 791 39.08 70.08 66.39
CA VAL A 791 40.12 69.94 65.35
C VAL A 791 41.37 70.73 65.73
N GLU A 792 41.24 71.93 66.30
CA GLU A 792 42.36 72.73 66.80
C GLU A 792 43.08 72.01 67.96
N ILE A 793 42.33 71.48 68.93
CA ILE A 793 42.88 70.68 70.05
C ILE A 793 43.57 69.41 69.53
N LEU A 794 42.97 68.69 68.57
CA LEU A 794 43.54 67.48 67.95
C LEU A 794 44.76 67.78 67.05
N SER A 795 44.87 68.98 66.48
CA SER A 795 46.03 69.43 65.70
C SER A 795 47.22 69.83 66.60
N VAL A 796 46.94 70.35 67.80
CA VAL A 796 47.96 70.67 68.82
C VAL A 796 48.45 69.42 69.57
N THR A 797 47.67 68.34 69.65
CA THR A 797 48.10 67.05 70.23
C THR A 797 48.84 66.12 69.27
N ARG A 798 48.94 66.45 67.97
CA ARG A 798 49.67 65.66 66.94
C ARG A 798 51.02 66.26 66.53
N GLY A 799 51.48 67.32 67.18
CA GLY A 799 52.74 68.04 66.90
C GLY A 799 53.96 67.64 67.75
N VAL A 800 53.93 66.53 68.50
CA VAL A 800 55.10 66.01 69.24
C VAL A 800 55.19 64.49 69.10
N ASN A 801 55.77 64.03 67.99
CA ASN A 801 56.66 62.85 67.86
C ASN A 801 56.70 62.39 66.39
N GLY A 802 57.80 62.68 65.70
CA GLY A 802 58.01 62.15 64.35
C GLY A 802 59.13 62.77 63.52
N GLN A 803 60.28 63.14 64.11
CA GLN A 803 61.55 63.13 63.39
C GLN A 803 62.25 61.80 63.69
N GLY A 804 62.56 61.01 62.66
CA GLY A 804 63.50 59.88 62.79
C GLY A 804 63.31 58.71 61.81
N LYS A 805 64.04 58.79 60.69
CA LYS A 805 64.37 57.76 59.69
C LYS A 805 63.31 57.36 58.67
#